data_AF-A0A518EQE0-F1
#
_entry.id   AF-A0A518EQE0-F1
#
_cell.length_a   1.000
_cell.length_b   1.000
_cell.length_c   1.000
_cell.angle_alpha   90.00
_cell.angle_beta   90.00
_cell.angle_gamma   90.00
#
_symmetry.space_group_name_H-M   'P 1'
#
loop_
_entity.id
_entity.type
_entity.pdbx_description
1 polymer ?
#
loop_
_entity_poly.entity_id
_entity_poly.type
_entity_poly.pdbx_seq_one_letter_code
_entity_poly.pdbx_strand_id
1 'polypeptide(L)'
;MLLDPKTIGQILVLTVGSHIVLSFLRTTRGSGLIRGVVIALIVVFGALLGVARWLGLSELQFIVEGVTGFAVVILAIVFQPELRRGIISLGDNPLLSRVIGSRAKDVVDEVASACVSMAKRKRGALIAFERQTPLDPWTQTAQRVDARVNRFLLDSIFHTDSALHDGAVIIREDRIAAAGAILPLSENDRLAQSVGTRHRAALGLSEETDAVVVAVSEETGLITVCQNGKMERRVLRDELGAVLRSRLGGDDDVKAGKDGRHAGGRFHPVMKFLKGLIANPGQKAMALAVGVGLFLLAFRSIRTSKEYTLEVRVEAGEDAKLTPTRGILRIVLPSRDLHLASPRSGDSIMIDATAAQADLALVGGELGGVLIVTDDWVGTEKNVRPGEITWGVDRPIRGLDVDLRTPGGFLAVRVERYDESAISPTLASFGGGTAAGSPLDSPVEASLIGIQTPIGAELDTASVEFNPGVVTVRGPKEDVARLTENPALLAFEPIDLSRSTGTGFVVRLVPDREAMEARQLGEVMLGEELFLRGRLLPRETVVGQLELEVALVSFDAAAGDAAPRFLPPTETVTAFVKTRGLISDGIDESLQTTMRLEILQFVRENARVFVDTERAAASPGLRTEVEVGSLDPLWRASLGPLFGAAKENPGASLRLELDESDRTVALTRAPEEKGQDE
;
A
#
# COMPACT_ATOMS: atom_id res chain seq x y z
N MET A 1 -19.43 20.24 19.38
CA MET A 1 -19.37 18.78 19.16
C MET A 1 -20.79 18.23 19.21
N LEU A 2 -21.61 18.55 18.21
CA LEU A 2 -22.97 18.01 18.08
C LEU A 2 -22.82 16.69 17.32
N LEU A 3 -23.10 15.56 17.98
CA LEU A 3 -23.10 14.26 17.30
C LEU A 3 -24.13 14.32 16.18
N ASP A 4 -23.70 13.94 14.97
CA ASP A 4 -24.57 13.85 13.79
C ASP A 4 -25.80 12.96 14.14
N PRO A 5 -27.03 13.33 13.77
CA PRO A 5 -28.23 12.55 14.14
C PRO A 5 -28.15 11.08 13.72
N LYS A 6 -27.38 10.79 12.67
CA LYS A 6 -27.06 9.43 12.22
C LYS A 6 -26.21 8.67 13.24
N THR A 7 -25.20 9.30 13.83
CA THR A 7 -24.35 8.69 14.88
C THR A 7 -25.16 8.35 16.12
N ILE A 8 -26.08 9.24 16.53
CA ILE A 8 -26.98 8.98 17.67
C ILE A 8 -27.91 7.80 17.37
N GLY A 9 -28.44 7.73 16.14
CA GLY A 9 -29.25 6.60 15.67
C GLY A 9 -28.49 5.27 15.71
N GLN A 10 -27.23 5.25 15.27
CA GLN A 10 -26.37 4.06 15.31
C GLN A 10 -26.13 3.55 16.74
N ILE A 11 -25.80 4.44 17.67
CA ILE A 11 -25.56 4.09 19.08
C ILE A 11 -26.83 3.53 19.72
N LEU A 12 -27.99 4.12 19.42
CA LEU A 12 -29.29 3.66 19.92
C LEU A 12 -29.61 2.25 19.44
N VAL A 13 -29.46 1.98 18.14
CA VAL A 13 -29.73 0.67 17.53
C VAL A 13 -28.83 -0.41 18.11
N LEU A 14 -27.52 -0.13 18.24
CA LEU A 14 -26.57 -1.09 18.78
C LEU A 14 -26.86 -1.40 20.26
N THR A 15 -27.18 -0.38 21.05
CA THR A 15 -27.51 -0.53 22.49
C THR A 15 -28.76 -1.38 22.69
N VAL A 16 -29.80 -1.16 21.89
CA VAL A 16 -31.04 -1.97 21.93
C VAL A 16 -30.75 -3.41 21.52
N GLY A 17 -29.97 -3.62 20.45
CA GLY A 17 -29.57 -4.96 20.00
C GLY A 17 -28.80 -5.73 21.07
N SER A 18 -27.75 -5.13 21.64
CA SER A 18 -26.96 -5.74 22.70
C SER A 18 -27.77 -6.02 23.96
N HIS A 19 -28.69 -5.14 24.34
CA HIS A 19 -29.56 -5.35 25.48
C HIS A 19 -30.48 -6.57 25.29
N ILE A 20 -31.07 -6.72 24.10
CA ILE A 20 -31.92 -7.87 23.77
C ILE A 20 -31.11 -9.17 23.88
N VAL A 21 -29.94 -9.22 23.25
CA VAL A 21 -29.07 -10.42 23.29
C VAL A 21 -28.68 -10.79 24.73
N LEU A 22 -28.23 -9.82 25.53
CA LEU A 22 -27.82 -10.05 26.92
C LEU A 22 -29.00 -10.47 27.82
N SER A 23 -30.19 -9.91 27.59
CA SER A 23 -31.41 -10.30 28.31
C SER A 23 -31.83 -11.74 27.98
N PHE A 24 -31.68 -12.16 26.73
CA PHE A 24 -31.99 -13.53 26.30
C PHE A 24 -30.99 -14.56 26.87
N LEU A 25 -29.70 -14.21 26.95
CA LEU A 25 -28.67 -15.08 27.52
C LEU A 25 -28.87 -15.36 29.02
N ARG A 26 -29.44 -14.42 29.79
CA ARG A 26 -29.70 -14.61 31.23
C ARG A 26 -31.01 -15.33 31.56
N THR A 27 -31.98 -15.34 30.66
CA THR A 27 -33.36 -15.80 30.97
C THR A 27 -33.56 -17.31 30.73
N THR A 28 -32.57 -18.02 30.17
CA THR A 28 -32.82 -19.34 29.60
C THR A 28 -32.07 -20.45 30.35
N ARG A 29 -32.74 -21.08 31.32
CA ARG A 29 -32.37 -22.39 31.90
C ARG A 29 -33.29 -23.46 31.28
N GLY A 30 -32.76 -24.36 30.45
CA GLY A 30 -33.51 -25.53 29.92
C GLY A 30 -33.22 -25.91 28.46
N SER A 31 -33.56 -27.14 28.09
CA SER A 31 -33.26 -27.81 26.81
C SER A 31 -33.90 -27.20 25.54
N GLY A 32 -34.87 -26.28 25.69
CA GLY A 32 -35.44 -25.48 24.59
C GLY A 32 -34.56 -24.31 24.10
N LEU A 33 -33.39 -24.11 24.73
CA LEU A 33 -32.41 -23.03 24.51
C LEU A 33 -31.99 -22.85 23.04
N ILE A 34 -31.92 -23.94 22.30
CA ILE A 34 -31.12 -24.01 21.08
C ILE A 34 -31.88 -23.40 19.89
N ARG A 35 -33.17 -23.71 19.75
CA ARG A 35 -34.02 -23.07 18.73
C ARG A 35 -34.31 -21.61 19.08
N GLY A 36 -34.55 -21.29 20.35
CA GLY A 36 -34.90 -19.94 20.78
C GLY A 36 -33.76 -18.94 20.59
N VAL A 37 -32.53 -19.32 20.92
CA VAL A 37 -31.35 -18.45 20.78
C VAL A 37 -30.97 -18.27 19.32
N VAL A 38 -31.02 -19.32 18.49
CA VAL A 38 -30.72 -19.23 17.05
C VAL A 38 -31.74 -18.35 16.33
N ILE A 39 -33.04 -18.54 16.60
CA ILE A 39 -34.10 -17.71 15.99
C ILE A 39 -33.97 -16.27 16.48
N ALA A 40 -33.74 -16.04 17.77
CA ALA A 40 -33.56 -14.69 18.30
C ALA A 40 -32.32 -14.00 17.70
N LEU A 41 -31.19 -14.69 17.58
CA LEU A 41 -29.98 -14.15 16.96
C LEU A 41 -30.20 -13.81 15.49
N ILE A 42 -30.79 -14.72 14.71
CA ILE A 42 -31.05 -14.49 13.28
C ILE A 42 -32.03 -13.33 13.09
N VAL A 43 -33.10 -13.26 13.89
CA VAL A 43 -34.10 -12.19 13.79
C VAL A 43 -33.50 -10.86 14.22
N VAL A 44 -32.72 -10.81 15.29
CA VAL A 44 -32.11 -9.57 15.80
C VAL A 44 -31.01 -9.08 14.85
N PHE A 45 -30.07 -9.94 14.44
CA PHE A 45 -29.01 -9.56 13.49
C PHE A 45 -29.60 -9.23 12.12
N GLY A 46 -30.58 -10.00 11.64
CA GLY A 46 -31.27 -9.74 10.37
C GLY A 46 -32.05 -8.42 10.39
N ALA A 47 -32.72 -8.10 11.50
CA ALA A 47 -33.40 -6.82 11.69
C ALA A 47 -32.38 -5.66 11.74
N LEU A 48 -31.26 -5.82 12.45
CA LEU A 48 -30.19 -4.82 12.49
C LEU A 48 -29.61 -4.56 11.10
N LEU A 49 -29.33 -5.62 10.33
CA LEU A 49 -28.81 -5.51 8.97
C LEU A 49 -29.83 -4.84 8.03
N GLY A 50 -31.11 -5.20 8.15
CA GLY A 50 -32.20 -4.60 7.37
C GLY A 50 -32.37 -3.10 7.66
N VAL A 51 -32.35 -2.73 8.94
CA VAL A 51 -32.42 -1.33 9.39
C VAL A 51 -31.20 -0.54 8.93
N ALA A 52 -29.99 -1.12 9.02
CA ALA A 52 -28.76 -0.49 8.56
C ALA A 52 -28.79 -0.19 7.05
N ARG A 53 -29.26 -1.14 6.23
CA ARG A 53 -29.40 -0.97 4.78
C ARG A 53 -30.50 0.03 4.42
N TRP A 54 -31.62 0.01 5.14
CA TRP A 54 -32.73 0.91 4.86
C TRP A 54 -32.41 2.38 5.21
N LEU A 55 -31.61 2.61 6.26
CA LEU A 55 -31.17 3.94 6.69
C LEU A 55 -29.85 4.41 6.03
N GLY A 56 -29.22 3.57 5.21
CA GLY A 56 -27.94 3.88 4.55
C GLY A 56 -26.79 4.13 5.53
N LEU A 57 -26.75 3.40 6.65
CA LEU A 57 -25.73 3.55 7.70
C LEU A 57 -24.54 2.62 7.40
N SER A 58 -23.62 3.11 6.58
CA SER A 58 -22.41 2.40 6.13
C SER A 58 -21.58 1.81 7.27
N GLU A 59 -21.45 2.54 8.38
CA GLU A 59 -20.61 2.15 9.51
C GLU A 59 -21.24 1.01 10.31
N LEU A 60 -22.57 1.05 10.48
CA LEU A 60 -23.32 -0.02 11.15
C LEU A 60 -23.32 -1.29 10.31
N GLN A 61 -23.46 -1.15 8.98
CA GLN A 61 -23.40 -2.29 8.06
C GLN A 61 -22.05 -3.00 8.15
N PHE A 62 -20.93 -2.27 8.14
CA PHE A 62 -19.60 -2.85 8.23
C PHE A 62 -19.37 -3.61 9.55
N ILE A 63 -19.80 -3.04 10.68
CA ILE A 63 -19.69 -3.70 12.00
C ILE A 63 -20.55 -4.97 12.03
N VAL A 64 -21.80 -4.90 11.58
CA VAL A 64 -22.71 -6.04 11.59
C VAL A 64 -22.20 -7.15 10.66
N GLU A 65 -21.71 -6.84 9.46
CA GLU A 65 -21.16 -7.83 8.52
C GLU A 65 -19.89 -8.49 9.06
N GLY A 66 -18.97 -7.72 9.66
CA GLY A 66 -17.76 -8.25 10.29
C GLY A 66 -18.07 -9.17 11.47
N VAL A 67 -18.97 -8.78 12.37
CA VAL A 67 -19.36 -9.59 13.52
C VAL A 67 -20.17 -10.81 13.11
N THR A 68 -21.02 -10.70 12.08
CA THR A 68 -21.86 -11.82 11.60
C THR A 68 -21.01 -13.00 11.15
N GLY A 69 -19.89 -12.75 10.46
CA GLY A 69 -18.96 -13.81 10.04
C GLY A 69 -18.43 -14.63 11.22
N PHE A 70 -17.89 -13.95 12.25
CA PHE A 70 -17.42 -14.60 13.47
C PHE A 70 -18.55 -15.25 14.26
N ALA A 71 -19.72 -14.62 14.32
CA ALA A 71 -20.88 -15.14 15.02
C ALA A 71 -21.36 -16.46 14.39
N VAL A 72 -21.38 -16.59 13.06
CA VAL A 72 -21.75 -17.84 12.37
C VAL A 72 -20.75 -18.96 12.68
N VAL A 73 -19.44 -18.67 12.71
CA VAL A 73 -18.41 -19.67 13.05
C VAL A 73 -18.53 -20.12 14.50
N ILE A 74 -18.67 -19.17 15.44
CA ILE A 74 -18.88 -19.47 16.86
C ILE A 74 -20.18 -20.26 17.05
N LEU A 75 -21.25 -19.87 16.37
CA LEU A 75 -22.52 -20.59 16.36
C LEU A 75 -22.32 -22.02 15.84
N ALA A 76 -21.65 -22.21 14.70
CA ALA A 76 -21.39 -23.53 14.15
C ALA A 76 -20.58 -24.43 15.09
N ILE A 77 -19.58 -23.87 15.80
CA ILE A 77 -18.77 -24.60 16.78
C ILE A 77 -19.61 -24.95 18.02
N VAL A 78 -20.35 -23.99 18.57
CA VAL A 78 -21.18 -24.17 19.77
C VAL A 78 -22.33 -25.14 19.50
N PHE A 79 -22.92 -25.10 18.29
CA PHE A 79 -24.06 -25.91 17.87
C PHE A 79 -23.68 -27.18 17.10
N GLN A 80 -22.39 -27.48 17.00
CA GLN A 80 -21.91 -28.73 16.39
C GLN A 80 -22.57 -29.98 17.00
N PRO A 81 -22.74 -30.09 18.35
CA PRO A 81 -23.39 -31.26 18.96
C PRO A 81 -24.87 -31.40 18.58
N GLU A 82 -25.57 -30.30 18.39
CA GLU A 82 -27.01 -30.28 18.10
C GLU A 82 -27.35 -30.45 16.63
N LEU A 83 -26.54 -29.90 15.73
CA LEU A 83 -26.68 -30.18 14.30
C LEU A 83 -26.53 -31.69 14.05
N ARG A 84 -25.58 -32.33 14.74
CA ARG A 84 -25.43 -33.79 14.73
C ARG A 84 -26.68 -34.51 15.25
N ARG A 85 -27.26 -34.08 16.38
CA ARG A 85 -28.50 -34.66 16.93
C ARG A 85 -29.73 -34.41 16.04
N GLY A 86 -29.83 -33.24 15.43
CA GLY A 86 -30.92 -32.86 14.52
C GLY A 86 -30.91 -33.64 13.22
N ILE A 87 -29.73 -33.94 12.65
CA ILE A 87 -29.61 -34.81 11.47
C ILE A 87 -30.02 -36.24 11.81
N ILE A 88 -29.67 -36.72 13.02
CA ILE A 88 -30.07 -38.05 13.49
C ILE A 88 -31.60 -38.11 13.67
N SER A 89 -32.24 -37.06 14.20
CA SER A 89 -33.70 -37.02 14.36
C SER A 89 -34.47 -36.72 13.06
N LEU A 90 -33.87 -36.06 12.08
CA LEU A 90 -34.44 -35.91 10.73
C LEU A 90 -34.46 -37.23 9.94
N GLY A 91 -33.67 -38.23 10.36
CA GLY A 91 -33.73 -39.60 9.85
C GLY A 91 -34.97 -40.38 10.34
N ASP A 92 -35.57 -39.96 11.45
CA ASP A 92 -36.78 -40.56 12.03
C ASP A 92 -38.01 -39.71 11.69
N ASN A 93 -38.63 -40.03 10.56
CA ASN A 93 -39.68 -39.25 9.94
C ASN A 93 -41.00 -39.31 10.74
N PRO A 94 -41.53 -38.20 11.31
CA PRO A 94 -42.77 -38.19 12.11
C PRO A 94 -44.05 -38.40 11.29
N LEU A 95 -43.97 -38.49 9.96
CA LEU A 95 -45.10 -38.88 9.12
C LEU A 95 -45.44 -40.38 9.23
N LEU A 96 -44.53 -41.22 9.77
CA LEU A 96 -44.77 -42.65 9.97
C LEU A 96 -45.54 -42.96 11.28
N SER A 97 -45.50 -42.08 12.28
CA SER A 97 -46.11 -42.32 13.61
C SER A 97 -47.64 -42.23 13.60
N ARG A 98 -48.25 -41.57 12.59
CA ARG A 98 -49.71 -41.45 12.46
C ARG A 98 -50.39 -42.77 12.09
N VAL A 99 -49.64 -43.75 11.58
CA VAL A 99 -50.13 -45.12 11.31
C VAL A 99 -49.99 -46.04 12.54
N ILE A 100 -49.24 -45.60 13.58
CA ILE A 100 -48.94 -46.34 14.81
C ILE A 100 -49.80 -45.85 16.00
N GLY A 101 -50.64 -44.82 15.82
CA GLY A 101 -51.55 -44.29 16.85
C GLY A 101 -52.57 -45.28 17.43
N SER A 102 -52.75 -46.46 16.83
CA SER A 102 -53.53 -47.55 17.42
C SER A 102 -52.76 -48.43 18.43
N ARG A 103 -51.43 -48.31 18.51
CA ARG A 103 -50.55 -49.22 19.28
C ARG A 103 -50.12 -48.70 20.66
N ALA A 104 -50.23 -47.38 20.91
CA ALA A 104 -49.96 -46.80 22.24
C ALA A 104 -50.90 -47.35 23.33
N LYS A 105 -52.10 -47.81 22.94
CA LYS A 105 -53.07 -48.46 23.85
C LYS A 105 -52.54 -49.77 24.42
N ASP A 106 -51.87 -50.58 23.61
CA ASP A 106 -51.35 -51.89 24.02
C ASP A 106 -50.16 -51.77 24.97
N VAL A 107 -49.30 -50.76 24.79
CA VAL A 107 -48.07 -50.56 25.57
C VAL A 107 -48.39 -50.17 27.02
N VAL A 108 -49.33 -49.23 27.22
CA VAL A 108 -49.72 -48.78 28.55
C VAL A 108 -50.32 -49.93 29.36
N ASP A 109 -51.09 -50.80 28.72
CA ASP A 109 -51.75 -51.93 29.36
C ASP A 109 -50.76 -53.03 29.76
N GLU A 110 -49.76 -53.28 28.92
CA GLU A 110 -48.64 -54.20 29.23
C GLU A 110 -47.77 -53.68 30.39
N VAL A 111 -47.43 -52.38 30.40
CA VAL A 111 -46.65 -51.77 31.49
C VAL A 111 -47.46 -51.75 32.78
N ALA A 112 -48.73 -51.34 32.74
CA ALA A 112 -49.59 -51.32 33.91
C ALA A 112 -49.75 -52.74 34.49
N SER A 113 -49.94 -53.74 33.64
CA SER A 113 -50.01 -55.15 34.05
C SER A 113 -48.71 -55.63 34.71
N ALA A 114 -47.55 -55.27 34.16
CA ALA A 114 -46.25 -55.58 34.75
C ALA A 114 -46.07 -54.89 36.12
N CYS A 115 -46.35 -53.59 36.21
CA CYS A 115 -46.27 -52.84 37.46
C CYS A 115 -47.19 -53.44 38.54
N VAL A 116 -48.40 -53.87 38.19
CA VAL A 116 -49.31 -54.54 39.12
C VAL A 116 -48.76 -55.90 39.55
N SER A 117 -48.20 -56.70 38.63
CA SER A 117 -47.53 -57.97 38.92
C SER A 117 -46.36 -57.78 39.91
N MET A 118 -45.46 -56.84 39.62
CA MET A 118 -44.31 -56.50 40.46
C MET A 118 -44.73 -55.96 41.83
N ALA A 119 -45.75 -55.10 41.88
CA ALA A 119 -46.30 -54.59 43.12
C ALA A 119 -46.97 -55.66 43.99
N LYS A 120 -47.53 -56.74 43.43
CA LYS A 120 -48.07 -57.88 44.22
C LYS A 120 -46.93 -58.69 44.86
N ARG A 121 -45.81 -58.80 44.15
CA ARG A 121 -44.63 -59.56 44.54
C ARG A 121 -43.59 -58.72 45.29
N LYS A 122 -43.89 -57.44 45.55
CA LYS A 122 -43.00 -56.44 46.16
C LYS A 122 -41.63 -56.38 45.45
N ARG A 123 -41.63 -56.41 44.12
CA ARG A 123 -40.42 -56.21 43.31
C ARG A 123 -40.30 -54.74 42.93
N GLY A 124 -39.12 -54.18 43.15
CA GLY A 124 -38.81 -52.81 42.77
C GLY A 124 -38.77 -52.66 41.25
N ALA A 125 -39.37 -51.59 40.74
CA ALA A 125 -39.34 -51.28 39.31
C ALA A 125 -39.22 -49.78 39.08
N LEU A 126 -38.59 -49.40 37.97
CA LEU A 126 -38.41 -48.01 37.58
C LEU A 126 -38.49 -47.91 36.06
N ILE A 127 -39.58 -47.35 35.54
CA ILE A 127 -39.88 -47.33 34.10
C ILE A 127 -40.12 -45.90 33.67
N ALA A 128 -39.31 -45.39 32.74
CA ALA A 128 -39.42 -44.03 32.20
C ALA A 128 -39.96 -44.08 30.77
N PHE A 129 -41.00 -43.30 30.49
CA PHE A 129 -41.56 -43.11 29.15
C PHE A 129 -40.99 -41.83 28.53
N GLU A 130 -40.31 -42.00 27.40
CA GLU A 130 -39.85 -40.89 26.57
C GLU A 130 -41.05 -40.16 25.95
N ARG A 131 -41.01 -38.82 25.96
CA ARG A 131 -42.04 -37.95 25.38
C ARG A 131 -41.41 -36.98 24.40
N GLN A 132 -41.59 -35.67 24.55
CA GLN A 132 -41.02 -34.68 23.62
C GLN A 132 -39.51 -34.51 23.84
N THR A 133 -39.05 -34.68 25.08
CA THR A 133 -37.63 -34.64 25.43
C THR A 133 -37.03 -36.03 25.23
N PRO A 134 -36.05 -36.18 24.31
CA PRO A 134 -35.41 -37.47 24.09
C PRO A 134 -34.58 -37.88 25.31
N LEU A 135 -34.66 -39.16 25.69
CA LEU A 135 -33.94 -39.72 26.84
C LEU A 135 -32.59 -40.35 26.44
N ASP A 136 -32.01 -39.91 25.32
CA ASP A 136 -30.73 -40.40 24.81
C ASP A 136 -29.58 -40.34 25.83
N PRO A 137 -29.42 -39.28 26.66
CA PRO A 137 -28.32 -39.21 27.64
C PRO A 137 -28.29 -40.39 28.61
N TRP A 138 -29.46 -40.90 29.00
CA TRP A 138 -29.61 -42.03 29.92
C TRP A 138 -29.67 -43.38 29.20
N THR A 139 -30.04 -43.38 27.92
CA THR A 139 -30.03 -44.58 27.07
C THR A 139 -28.60 -44.95 26.65
N GLN A 140 -27.70 -43.97 26.50
CA GLN A 140 -26.31 -44.20 26.08
C GLN A 140 -25.46 -44.92 27.14
N THR A 141 -25.77 -44.73 28.42
CA THR A 141 -25.06 -45.35 29.54
C THR A 141 -25.69 -46.67 30.01
N ALA A 142 -26.82 -47.05 29.41
CA ALA A 142 -27.61 -48.22 29.75
C ALA A 142 -27.42 -49.38 28.74
N GLN A 143 -27.85 -50.59 29.13
CA GLN A 143 -27.83 -51.72 28.22
C GLN A 143 -28.96 -51.59 27.19
N ARG A 144 -28.61 -51.46 25.91
CA ARG A 144 -29.57 -51.46 24.81
C ARG A 144 -30.28 -52.80 24.74
N VAL A 145 -31.61 -52.76 24.74
CA VAL A 145 -32.47 -53.96 24.65
C VAL A 145 -33.20 -53.99 23.32
N ASP A 146 -33.74 -52.85 22.90
CA ASP A 146 -34.49 -52.67 21.66
C ASP A 146 -35.53 -53.78 21.41
N ALA A 147 -36.41 -54.03 22.38
CA ALA A 147 -37.42 -55.09 22.30
C ALA A 147 -38.83 -54.52 22.43
N ARG A 148 -39.83 -55.17 21.82
CA ARG A 148 -41.23 -54.77 21.98
C ARG A 148 -41.64 -54.87 23.46
N VAL A 149 -42.38 -53.87 23.95
CA VAL A 149 -42.87 -53.87 25.32
C VAL A 149 -43.83 -55.06 25.53
N ASN A 150 -43.53 -55.87 26.55
CA ASN A 150 -44.31 -57.04 26.95
C ASN A 150 -44.18 -57.20 28.47
N ARG A 151 -45.28 -57.45 29.18
CA ARG A 151 -45.29 -57.64 30.63
C ARG A 151 -44.31 -58.69 31.13
N PHE A 152 -44.13 -59.78 30.38
CA PHE A 152 -43.24 -60.87 30.77
C PHE A 152 -41.78 -60.45 30.67
N LEU A 153 -41.44 -59.63 29.67
CA LEU A 153 -40.10 -59.08 29.52
C LEU A 153 -39.79 -58.07 30.63
N LEU A 154 -40.74 -57.19 30.97
CA LEU A 154 -40.60 -56.26 32.10
C LEU A 154 -40.46 -57.00 33.44
N ASP A 155 -41.30 -58.01 33.69
CA ASP A 155 -41.22 -58.87 34.89
C ASP A 155 -39.88 -59.61 34.99
N SER A 156 -39.25 -59.92 33.84
CA SER A 156 -37.95 -60.61 33.77
C SER A 156 -36.79 -59.64 33.98
N ILE A 157 -36.85 -58.43 33.41
CA ILE A 157 -35.83 -57.38 33.60
C ILE A 157 -35.74 -57.02 35.09
N PHE A 158 -36.87 -56.81 35.76
CA PHE A 158 -36.93 -56.47 37.19
C PHE A 158 -36.98 -57.70 38.12
N HIS A 159 -36.54 -58.86 37.65
CA HIS A 159 -36.33 -60.01 38.53
C HIS A 159 -35.09 -59.79 39.39
N THR A 160 -35.14 -60.14 40.68
CA THR A 160 -34.07 -59.82 41.65
C THR A 160 -32.68 -60.33 41.24
N ASP A 161 -32.61 -61.46 40.53
CA ASP A 161 -31.35 -62.07 40.09
C ASP A 161 -30.91 -61.63 38.67
N SER A 162 -31.69 -60.77 38.00
CA SER A 162 -31.39 -60.30 36.64
C SER A 162 -30.31 -59.23 36.65
N ALA A 163 -29.28 -59.31 35.80
CA ALA A 163 -28.26 -58.25 35.71
C ALA A 163 -28.82 -56.86 35.33
N LEU A 164 -30.04 -56.79 34.79
CA LEU A 164 -30.69 -55.55 34.32
C LEU A 164 -31.67 -54.95 35.33
N HIS A 165 -31.86 -55.56 36.50
CA HIS A 165 -32.86 -55.12 37.49
C HIS A 165 -32.45 -53.84 38.25
N ASP A 166 -31.15 -53.52 38.23
CA ASP A 166 -30.60 -52.34 38.89
C ASP A 166 -30.55 -51.15 37.92
N GLY A 167 -31.48 -50.22 38.11
CA GLY A 167 -31.66 -49.04 37.25
C GLY A 167 -33.04 -48.96 36.61
N ALA A 168 -33.18 -48.04 35.67
CA ALA A 168 -34.42 -47.76 34.97
C ALA A 168 -34.52 -48.45 33.61
N VAL A 169 -35.75 -48.79 33.24
CA VAL A 169 -36.12 -49.18 31.87
C VAL A 169 -36.63 -47.94 31.15
N ILE A 170 -36.08 -47.66 29.97
CA ILE A 170 -36.50 -46.54 29.12
C ILE A 170 -37.38 -47.09 28.00
N ILE A 171 -38.62 -46.61 27.93
CA ILE A 171 -39.58 -46.96 26.88
C ILE A 171 -39.67 -45.78 25.91
N ARG A 172 -39.45 -46.08 24.63
CA ARG A 172 -39.63 -45.16 23.50
C ARG A 172 -40.68 -45.75 22.59
N GLU A 173 -41.79 -45.02 22.43
CA GLU A 173 -42.96 -45.47 21.67
C GLU A 173 -43.49 -46.84 22.15
N ASP A 174 -43.31 -47.90 21.36
CA ASP A 174 -43.75 -49.27 21.68
C ASP A 174 -42.61 -50.24 22.02
N ARG A 175 -41.39 -49.72 22.25
CA ARG A 175 -40.19 -50.53 22.51
C ARG A 175 -39.48 -50.12 23.80
N ILE A 176 -38.87 -51.11 24.44
CA ILE A 176 -37.87 -50.93 25.48
C ILE A 176 -36.56 -50.56 24.79
N ALA A 177 -36.19 -49.28 24.84
CA ALA A 177 -34.96 -48.78 24.24
C ALA A 177 -33.72 -49.30 24.98
N ALA A 178 -33.72 -49.19 26.31
CA ALA A 178 -32.65 -49.68 27.17
C ALA A 178 -33.16 -50.07 28.57
N ALA A 179 -32.35 -50.86 29.27
CA ALA A 179 -32.56 -51.26 30.66
C ALA A 179 -31.28 -51.04 31.49
N GLY A 180 -31.43 -50.88 32.81
CA GLY A 180 -30.31 -50.56 33.71
C GLY A 180 -29.83 -49.12 33.61
N ALA A 181 -30.69 -48.18 33.20
CA ALA A 181 -30.34 -46.77 33.08
C ALA A 181 -30.23 -46.09 34.45
N ILE A 182 -29.14 -45.37 34.68
CA ILE A 182 -28.93 -44.60 35.91
C ILE A 182 -29.59 -43.22 35.74
N LEU A 183 -30.67 -42.97 36.47
CA LEU A 183 -31.41 -41.71 36.42
C LEU A 183 -30.92 -40.71 37.49
N PRO A 184 -31.06 -39.39 37.26
CA PRO A 184 -30.69 -38.38 38.24
C PRO A 184 -31.59 -38.47 39.48
N LEU A 185 -31.01 -38.28 40.65
CA LEU A 185 -31.72 -38.29 41.92
C LEU A 185 -32.16 -36.87 42.27
N SER A 186 -33.44 -36.69 42.62
CA SER A 186 -33.91 -35.39 43.14
C SER A 186 -33.15 -34.99 44.41
N GLU A 187 -32.75 -33.71 44.48
CA GLU A 187 -32.10 -33.05 45.62
C GLU A 187 -33.11 -32.49 46.64
N ASN A 188 -34.40 -32.79 46.50
CA ASN A 188 -35.42 -32.29 47.41
C ASN A 188 -35.31 -32.95 48.81
N ASP A 189 -34.60 -32.28 49.72
CA ASP A 189 -34.31 -32.73 51.11
C ASP A 189 -35.56 -33.12 51.91
N ARG A 190 -36.71 -32.48 51.63
CA ARG A 190 -37.98 -32.77 52.33
C ARG A 190 -38.54 -34.15 51.98
N LEU A 191 -38.22 -34.68 50.80
CA LEU A 191 -38.66 -36.00 50.34
C LEU A 191 -37.65 -37.10 50.68
N ALA A 192 -36.35 -36.77 50.79
CA ALA A 192 -35.24 -37.71 51.00
C ALA A 192 -35.37 -38.61 52.24
N GLN A 193 -36.11 -38.18 53.27
CA GLN A 193 -36.32 -38.96 54.49
C GLN A 193 -37.46 -40.00 54.38
N SER A 194 -38.28 -39.98 53.32
CA SER A 194 -39.53 -40.75 53.25
C SER A 194 -39.69 -41.66 52.02
N VAL A 195 -38.70 -41.69 51.11
CA VAL A 195 -38.73 -42.48 49.87
C VAL A 195 -37.35 -43.05 49.52
N GLY A 196 -37.35 -44.26 48.94
CA GLY A 196 -36.12 -44.93 48.49
C GLY A 196 -35.50 -44.33 47.23
N THR A 197 -34.30 -44.80 46.87
CA THR A 197 -33.49 -44.29 45.75
C THR A 197 -34.21 -44.32 44.41
N ARG A 198 -34.96 -45.37 44.08
CA ARG A 198 -35.75 -45.45 42.83
C ARG A 198 -36.85 -44.38 42.71
N HIS A 199 -37.45 -43.97 43.82
CA HIS A 199 -38.47 -42.92 43.81
C HIS A 199 -37.83 -41.54 43.65
N ARG A 200 -36.66 -41.33 44.25
CA ARG A 200 -35.85 -40.12 44.02
C ARG A 200 -35.37 -40.02 42.59
N ALA A 201 -35.00 -41.16 42.00
CA ALA A 201 -34.60 -41.28 40.60
C ALA A 201 -35.78 -40.96 39.65
N ALA A 202 -36.98 -41.46 39.96
CA ALA A 202 -38.19 -41.14 39.21
C ALA A 202 -38.53 -39.65 39.26
N LEU A 203 -38.42 -39.04 40.44
CA LEU A 203 -38.66 -37.61 40.61
C LEU A 203 -37.60 -36.77 39.89
N GLY A 204 -36.32 -37.08 40.06
CA GLY A 204 -35.23 -36.33 39.45
C GLY A 204 -35.30 -36.32 37.92
N LEU A 205 -35.58 -37.48 37.30
CA LEU A 205 -35.78 -37.50 35.84
C LEU A 205 -36.99 -36.66 35.41
N SER A 206 -38.07 -36.66 36.19
CA SER A 206 -39.27 -35.86 35.89
C SER A 206 -39.09 -34.36 36.17
N GLU A 207 -38.06 -33.96 36.92
CA GLU A 207 -37.69 -32.55 37.15
C GLU A 207 -36.88 -31.99 35.96
N GLU A 208 -36.03 -32.84 35.37
CA GLU A 208 -35.19 -32.47 34.23
C GLU A 208 -35.87 -32.62 32.86
N THR A 209 -36.91 -33.46 32.76
CA THR A 209 -37.56 -33.81 31.49
C THR A 209 -39.09 -33.84 31.60
N ASP A 210 -39.77 -33.83 30.45
CA ASP A 210 -41.22 -34.04 30.37
C ASP A 210 -41.65 -35.52 30.46
N ALA A 211 -40.70 -36.42 30.75
CA ALA A 211 -40.94 -37.86 30.85
C ALA A 211 -41.92 -38.21 31.96
N VAL A 212 -42.69 -39.28 31.72
CA VAL A 212 -43.55 -39.89 32.75
C VAL A 212 -42.80 -41.08 33.30
N VAL A 213 -42.56 -41.11 34.61
CA VAL A 213 -41.78 -42.17 35.26
C VAL A 213 -42.63 -42.91 36.28
N VAL A 214 -42.69 -44.24 36.16
CA VAL A 214 -43.39 -45.13 37.08
C VAL A 214 -42.38 -45.83 37.97
N ALA A 215 -42.55 -45.72 39.27
CA ALA A 215 -41.76 -46.43 40.27
C ALA A 215 -42.65 -47.39 41.08
N VAL A 216 -42.16 -48.60 41.31
CA VAL A 216 -42.77 -49.58 42.22
C VAL A 216 -41.84 -49.80 43.40
N SER A 217 -42.36 -49.67 44.63
CA SER A 217 -41.60 -49.87 45.86
C SER A 217 -41.33 -51.35 46.15
N GLU A 218 -40.07 -51.70 46.39
CA GLU A 218 -39.66 -53.04 46.84
C GLU A 218 -40.05 -53.34 48.29
N GLU A 219 -40.20 -52.31 49.13
CA GLU A 219 -40.57 -52.48 50.54
C GLU A 219 -42.10 -52.62 50.71
N THR A 220 -42.83 -51.73 50.04
CA THR A 220 -44.27 -51.52 50.27
C THR A 220 -45.15 -52.02 49.13
N GLY A 221 -44.60 -52.24 47.93
CA GLY A 221 -45.37 -52.54 46.72
C GLY A 221 -46.22 -51.38 46.22
N LEU A 222 -46.05 -50.17 46.78
CA LEU A 222 -46.77 -48.97 46.32
C LEU A 222 -46.27 -48.54 44.95
N ILE A 223 -47.21 -48.17 44.08
CA ILE A 223 -46.94 -47.63 42.75
C ILE A 223 -47.00 -46.11 42.84
N THR A 224 -45.98 -45.46 42.28
CA THR A 224 -45.79 -44.02 42.26
C THR A 224 -45.55 -43.57 40.83
N VAL A 225 -46.21 -42.48 40.42
CA VAL A 225 -46.01 -41.87 39.10
C VAL A 225 -45.42 -40.48 39.28
N CYS A 226 -44.34 -40.18 38.57
CA CYS A 226 -43.68 -38.88 38.58
C CYS A 226 -43.79 -38.22 37.19
N GLN A 227 -44.16 -36.94 37.16
CA GLN A 227 -44.23 -36.14 35.93
C GLN A 227 -44.06 -34.65 36.28
N ASN A 228 -43.26 -33.92 35.51
CA ASN A 228 -43.04 -32.47 35.67
C ASN A 228 -42.70 -32.07 37.12
N GLY A 229 -41.79 -32.81 37.76
CA GLY A 229 -41.34 -32.59 39.13
C GLY A 229 -42.41 -32.84 40.22
N LYS A 230 -43.52 -33.49 39.88
CA LYS A 230 -44.57 -33.87 40.83
C LYS A 230 -44.61 -35.37 41.02
N MET A 231 -44.66 -35.82 42.27
CA MET A 231 -44.76 -37.23 42.65
C MET A 231 -46.18 -37.55 43.13
N GLU A 232 -46.89 -38.39 42.37
CA GLU A 232 -48.20 -38.93 42.73
C GLU A 232 -48.01 -40.30 43.37
N ARG A 233 -48.09 -40.36 44.71
CA ARG A 233 -47.90 -41.58 45.50
C ARG A 233 -49.21 -42.35 45.62
N ARG A 234 -49.12 -43.68 45.72
CA ARG A 234 -50.26 -44.57 45.99
C ARG A 234 -51.30 -44.56 44.85
N VAL A 235 -50.82 -44.66 43.62
CA VAL A 235 -51.70 -44.89 42.47
C VAL A 235 -52.30 -46.29 42.60
N LEU A 236 -53.63 -46.39 42.58
CA LEU A 236 -54.33 -47.66 42.70
C LEU A 236 -54.06 -48.54 41.48
N ARG A 237 -54.01 -49.85 41.70
CA ARG A 237 -53.68 -50.85 40.66
C ARG A 237 -54.63 -50.76 39.45
N ASP A 238 -55.91 -50.50 39.73
CA ASP A 238 -56.96 -50.43 38.70
C ASP A 238 -56.97 -49.08 37.98
N GLU A 239 -56.33 -48.05 38.55
CA GLU A 239 -56.29 -46.69 38.02
C GLU A 239 -55.00 -46.40 37.24
N LEU A 240 -53.94 -47.19 37.43
CA LEU A 240 -52.62 -46.96 36.82
C LEU A 240 -52.69 -46.84 35.29
N GLY A 241 -53.44 -47.72 34.62
CA GLY A 241 -53.62 -47.66 33.18
C GLY A 241 -54.30 -46.37 32.73
N ALA A 242 -55.33 -45.92 33.46
CA ALA A 242 -56.04 -44.67 33.16
C ALA A 242 -55.15 -43.44 33.39
N VAL A 243 -54.40 -43.42 34.50
CA VAL A 243 -53.44 -42.35 34.82
C VAL A 243 -52.37 -42.27 33.74
N LEU A 244 -51.76 -43.39 33.34
CA LEU A 244 -50.74 -43.41 32.29
C LEU A 244 -51.29 -42.98 30.93
N ARG A 245 -52.49 -43.44 30.54
CA ARG A 245 -53.14 -42.97 29.29
C ARG A 245 -53.42 -41.48 29.32
N SER A 246 -53.85 -40.93 30.46
CA SER A 246 -54.06 -39.48 30.61
C SER A 246 -52.75 -38.70 30.51
N ARG A 247 -51.67 -39.18 31.14
CA ARG A 247 -50.37 -38.48 31.13
C ARG A 247 -49.61 -38.62 29.81
N LEU A 248 -49.80 -39.73 29.09
CA LEU A 248 -49.12 -40.04 27.82
C LEU A 248 -49.94 -39.64 26.58
N GLY A 249 -51.27 -39.55 26.69
CA GLY A 249 -52.20 -39.37 25.57
C GLY A 249 -52.93 -38.03 25.51
N GLY A 250 -52.49 -37.00 26.24
CA GLY A 250 -53.16 -35.69 26.27
C GLY A 250 -52.48 -34.62 25.43
N ASP A 251 -52.88 -34.49 24.16
CA ASP A 251 -53.04 -33.18 23.49
C ASP A 251 -54.11 -33.23 22.37
N ASP A 252 -55.21 -33.95 22.60
CA ASP A 252 -56.44 -33.83 21.81
C ASP A 252 -57.64 -33.85 22.78
N ASP A 253 -58.54 -32.86 22.64
CA ASP A 253 -59.81 -32.62 23.36
C ASP A 253 -59.77 -32.07 24.80
N VAL A 254 -59.70 -30.73 24.93
CA VAL A 254 -60.45 -30.00 25.97
C VAL A 254 -61.49 -29.10 25.30
N LYS A 255 -62.74 -29.58 25.30
CA LYS A 255 -63.92 -28.84 24.83
C LYS A 255 -64.32 -27.72 25.79
N ALA A 256 -64.76 -26.65 25.14
CA ALA A 256 -65.65 -25.59 25.59
C ALA A 256 -66.68 -25.95 26.67
N GLY A 257 -66.86 -25.02 27.61
CA GLY A 257 -68.01 -24.94 28.53
C GLY A 257 -67.93 -23.71 29.45
N LYS A 258 -68.63 -22.63 29.06
CA LYS A 258 -69.27 -21.53 29.83
C LYS A 258 -69.20 -21.61 31.38
N ASP A 259 -69.07 -20.55 32.17
CA ASP A 259 -69.60 -19.17 32.10
C ASP A 259 -68.81 -18.27 33.08
N GLY A 260 -68.73 -16.96 32.82
CA GLY A 260 -68.27 -16.00 33.84
C GLY A 260 -67.71 -14.68 33.31
N ARG A 261 -68.62 -13.76 33.01
CA ARG A 261 -68.41 -12.37 32.56
C ARG A 261 -67.28 -11.65 33.31
N HIS A 262 -66.39 -10.96 32.59
CA HIS A 262 -66.10 -9.54 32.81
C HIS A 262 -65.42 -8.87 31.61
N ALA A 263 -66.08 -7.80 31.16
CA ALA A 263 -65.69 -6.67 30.33
C ALA A 263 -64.23 -6.53 29.85
N GLY A 264 -64.09 -6.49 28.52
CA GLY A 264 -63.57 -5.33 27.77
C GLY A 264 -62.15 -4.82 28.03
N GLY A 265 -61.26 -5.00 27.05
CA GLY A 265 -60.05 -4.19 26.92
C GLY A 265 -59.08 -4.69 25.85
N ARG A 266 -58.97 -3.96 24.74
CA ARG A 266 -58.08 -4.23 23.60
C ARG A 266 -56.61 -4.43 24.03
N PHE A 267 -55.95 -5.40 23.39
CA PHE A 267 -54.50 -5.63 23.43
C PHE A 267 -53.70 -4.33 23.22
N HIS A 268 -52.75 -4.05 24.11
CA HIS A 268 -51.65 -3.08 23.91
C HIS A 268 -50.30 -3.74 24.28
N PRO A 269 -49.76 -4.62 23.43
CA PRO A 269 -48.48 -5.29 23.67
C PRO A 269 -47.26 -4.33 23.62
N VAL A 270 -47.42 -3.16 23.01
CA VAL A 270 -46.35 -2.15 22.86
C VAL A 270 -46.15 -1.31 24.12
N MET A 271 -47.21 -1.04 24.89
CA MET A 271 -47.11 -0.17 26.09
C MET A 271 -46.46 -0.88 27.29
N LYS A 272 -46.55 -2.21 27.36
CA LYS A 272 -45.87 -3.03 28.39
C LYS A 272 -44.36 -3.13 28.10
N PHE A 273 -43.97 -3.10 26.82
CA PHE A 273 -42.59 -3.01 26.35
C PHE A 273 -41.96 -1.65 26.68
N LEU A 274 -42.72 -0.56 26.52
CA LEU A 274 -42.30 0.81 26.88
C LEU A 274 -42.20 1.05 28.40
N LYS A 275 -43.00 0.37 29.23
CA LYS A 275 -42.86 0.45 30.71
C LYS A 275 -41.75 -0.43 31.29
N GLY A 276 -41.35 -1.50 30.60
CA GLY A 276 -40.15 -2.28 30.94
C GLY A 276 -38.84 -1.54 30.65
N LEU A 277 -38.90 -0.55 29.74
CA LEU A 277 -37.79 0.31 29.31
C LEU A 277 -37.26 1.25 30.42
N ILE A 278 -37.85 1.29 31.62
CA ILE A 278 -37.45 2.20 32.71
C ILE A 278 -36.75 1.49 33.88
N ALA A 279 -36.85 0.16 34.03
CA ALA A 279 -36.21 -0.56 35.15
C ALA A 279 -34.73 -0.94 34.89
N ASN A 280 -33.93 -0.98 35.96
CA ASN A 280 -32.51 -1.38 36.06
C ASN A 280 -31.44 -0.44 35.44
N PRO A 281 -31.00 0.61 36.16
CA PRO A 281 -29.97 1.55 35.68
C PRO A 281 -28.58 0.91 35.51
N GLY A 282 -28.20 -0.07 36.34
CA GLY A 282 -26.90 -0.74 36.25
C GLY A 282 -26.71 -1.59 34.98
N GLN A 283 -27.78 -2.25 34.52
CA GLN A 283 -27.75 -3.02 33.26
C GLN A 283 -27.65 -2.11 32.04
N LYS A 284 -28.29 -0.94 32.10
CA LYS A 284 -28.23 0.08 31.05
C LYS A 284 -26.85 0.74 30.99
N ALA A 285 -26.25 1.04 32.13
CA ALA A 285 -24.90 1.61 32.19
C ALA A 285 -23.86 0.64 31.62
N MET A 286 -23.97 -0.66 31.94
CA MET A 286 -23.06 -1.68 31.40
C MET A 286 -23.28 -1.94 29.91
N ALA A 287 -24.54 -2.02 29.44
CA ALA A 287 -24.86 -2.18 28.02
C ALA A 287 -24.45 -0.94 27.20
N LEU A 288 -24.64 0.27 27.75
CA LEU A 288 -24.15 1.51 27.16
C LEU A 288 -22.62 1.54 27.15
N ALA A 289 -21.94 1.15 28.23
CA ALA A 289 -20.48 1.12 28.28
C ALA A 289 -19.88 0.10 27.30
N VAL A 290 -20.52 -1.05 27.13
CA VAL A 290 -20.10 -2.07 26.15
C VAL A 290 -20.42 -1.63 24.72
N GLY A 291 -21.59 -1.06 24.47
CA GLY A 291 -21.97 -0.52 23.15
C GLY A 291 -21.11 0.66 22.74
N VAL A 292 -20.85 1.60 23.66
CA VAL A 292 -19.92 2.71 23.48
C VAL A 292 -18.48 2.20 23.37
N GLY A 293 -18.09 1.18 24.13
CA GLY A 293 -16.76 0.57 24.05
C GLY A 293 -16.51 -0.12 22.71
N LEU A 294 -17.46 -0.92 22.22
CA LEU A 294 -17.42 -1.55 20.90
C LEU A 294 -17.45 -0.51 19.78
N PHE A 295 -18.30 0.51 19.91
CA PHE A 295 -18.35 1.62 18.96
C PHE A 295 -17.05 2.41 18.95
N LEU A 296 -16.47 2.75 20.10
CA LEU A 296 -15.19 3.47 20.20
C LEU A 296 -14.02 2.63 19.71
N LEU A 297 -14.03 1.31 19.96
CA LEU A 297 -13.02 0.39 19.44
C LEU A 297 -13.14 0.23 17.92
N ALA A 298 -14.35 0.06 17.38
CA ALA A 298 -14.57 0.01 15.93
C ALA A 298 -14.25 1.35 15.26
N PHE A 299 -14.70 2.46 15.84
CA PHE A 299 -14.45 3.81 15.33
C PHE A 299 -12.96 4.16 15.37
N ARG A 300 -12.22 3.76 16.42
CA ARG A 300 -10.75 3.90 16.47
C ARG A 300 -10.00 2.91 15.57
N SER A 301 -10.56 1.74 15.32
CA SER A 301 -9.91 0.68 14.51
C SER A 301 -10.04 0.87 13.00
N ILE A 302 -10.97 1.71 12.53
CA ILE A 302 -11.33 1.76 11.09
C ILE A 302 -10.80 3.02 10.39
N ARG A 303 -10.44 4.09 11.12
CA ARG A 303 -9.75 5.24 10.53
C ARG A 303 -8.25 5.06 10.65
N THR A 304 -7.62 4.70 9.54
CA THR A 304 -6.17 4.78 9.42
C THR A 304 -5.86 6.18 8.89
N SER A 305 -4.91 6.87 9.51
CA SER A 305 -4.30 8.06 8.91
C SER A 305 -3.05 7.63 8.16
N LYS A 306 -2.88 8.14 6.94
CA LYS A 306 -1.65 7.99 6.18
C LYS A 306 -1.17 9.38 5.77
N GLU A 307 0.13 9.59 5.95
CA GLU A 307 0.81 10.77 5.46
C GLU A 307 1.07 10.60 3.96
N TYR A 308 0.72 11.61 3.17
CA TYR A 308 1.05 11.69 1.77
C TYR A 308 1.82 12.98 1.50
N THR A 309 2.88 12.87 0.72
CA THR A 309 3.57 14.02 0.15
C THR A 309 2.98 14.25 -1.24
N LEU A 310 2.37 15.41 -1.44
CA LEU A 310 1.85 15.83 -2.74
C LEU A 310 2.79 16.83 -3.36
N GLU A 311 3.14 16.63 -4.62
CA GLU A 311 3.82 17.66 -5.41
C GLU A 311 2.77 18.60 -6.02
N VAL A 312 2.94 19.91 -5.84
CA VAL A 312 2.06 20.90 -6.46
C VAL A 312 2.41 21.06 -7.93
N ARG A 313 1.46 20.82 -8.82
CA ARG A 313 1.62 21.08 -10.25
C ARG A 313 0.57 22.05 -10.75
N VAL A 314 0.99 23.06 -11.50
CA VAL A 314 0.09 24.06 -12.08
C VAL A 314 -0.15 23.74 -13.54
N GLU A 315 -1.41 23.73 -13.98
CA GLU A 315 -1.80 23.62 -15.39
C GLU A 315 -2.74 24.77 -15.75
N ALA A 316 -2.49 25.44 -16.88
CA ALA A 316 -3.30 26.57 -17.32
C ALA A 316 -4.00 26.28 -18.66
N GLY A 317 -5.31 26.57 -18.72
CA GLY A 317 -6.12 26.51 -19.94
C GLY A 317 -7.32 25.55 -19.86
N GLU A 318 -8.28 25.74 -20.79
CA GLU A 318 -9.53 24.95 -20.86
C GLU A 318 -9.30 23.45 -21.12
N ASP A 319 -8.16 23.08 -21.71
CA ASP A 319 -7.76 21.70 -21.98
C ASP A 319 -7.08 21.00 -20.78
N ALA A 320 -7.00 21.65 -19.61
CA ALA A 320 -6.38 21.07 -18.42
C ALA A 320 -7.13 19.81 -17.96
N LYS A 321 -6.38 18.75 -17.64
CA LYS A 321 -6.97 17.47 -17.21
C LYS A 321 -7.55 17.61 -15.81
N LEU A 322 -8.89 17.70 -15.74
CA LEU A 322 -9.67 17.80 -14.49
C LEU A 322 -9.65 16.52 -13.63
N THR A 323 -9.08 15.43 -14.13
CA THR A 323 -8.90 14.19 -13.38
C THR A 323 -7.67 14.29 -12.47
N PRO A 324 -7.81 14.07 -11.15
CA PRO A 324 -6.66 14.08 -10.26
C PRO A 324 -5.68 12.97 -10.62
N THR A 325 -4.39 13.30 -10.58
CA THR A 325 -3.29 12.37 -10.87
C THR A 325 -2.64 11.94 -9.55
N ARG A 326 -2.16 10.69 -9.50
CA ARG A 326 -1.53 10.15 -8.29
C ARG A 326 -0.30 10.97 -7.88
N GLY A 327 -0.21 11.31 -6.60
CA GLY A 327 0.94 12.00 -6.00
C GLY A 327 1.00 13.50 -6.27
N ILE A 328 0.03 14.05 -7.01
CA ILE A 328 0.08 15.42 -7.50
C ILE A 328 -1.17 16.19 -7.07
N LEU A 329 -0.96 17.36 -6.48
CA LEU A 329 -1.99 18.38 -6.32
C LEU A 329 -1.99 19.28 -7.55
N ARG A 330 -2.96 19.07 -8.46
CA ARG A 330 -3.10 19.88 -9.66
C ARG A 330 -3.91 21.14 -9.36
N ILE A 331 -3.33 22.30 -9.60
CA ILE A 331 -4.02 23.59 -9.50
C ILE A 331 -4.28 24.08 -10.94
N VAL A 332 -5.55 24.15 -11.32
CA VAL A 332 -5.99 24.56 -12.66
C VAL A 332 -6.29 26.04 -12.68
N LEU A 333 -5.56 26.79 -13.50
CA LEU A 333 -5.72 28.22 -13.69
C LEU A 333 -6.62 28.53 -14.90
N PRO A 334 -7.44 29.60 -14.85
CA PRO A 334 -8.44 29.90 -15.89
C PRO A 334 -7.82 30.40 -17.19
N SER A 335 -6.61 30.97 -17.16
CA SER A 335 -5.89 31.45 -18.35
C SER A 335 -4.39 31.22 -18.22
N ARG A 336 -3.70 31.17 -19.38
CA ARG A 336 -2.24 31.01 -19.46
C ARG A 336 -1.44 32.23 -18.98
N ASP A 337 -2.10 33.36 -18.73
CA ASP A 337 -1.43 34.59 -18.30
C ASP A 337 -1.28 34.71 -16.76
N LEU A 338 -1.77 33.71 -16.02
CA LEU A 338 -1.79 33.65 -14.57
C LEU A 338 -0.82 32.60 -14.05
N HIS A 339 -0.25 32.84 -12.87
CA HIS A 339 0.61 31.89 -12.16
C HIS A 339 0.31 31.87 -10.67
N LEU A 340 0.82 30.84 -10.00
CA LEU A 340 0.69 30.65 -8.56
C LEU A 340 1.88 31.29 -7.84
N ALA A 341 1.63 32.31 -7.02
CA ALA A 341 2.65 32.97 -6.20
C ALA A 341 2.93 32.18 -4.91
N SER A 342 1.93 31.50 -4.35
CA SER A 342 2.08 30.57 -3.22
C SER A 342 0.92 29.57 -3.22
N PRO A 343 1.15 28.27 -2.94
CA PRO A 343 2.45 27.57 -2.96
C PRO A 343 3.10 27.65 -4.36
N ARG A 344 4.42 27.45 -4.48
CA ARG A 344 5.09 27.44 -5.79
C ARG A 344 4.89 26.10 -6.49
N SER A 345 5.03 26.10 -7.82
CA SER A 345 5.06 24.84 -8.59
C SER A 345 6.27 24.01 -8.16
N GLY A 346 6.07 22.71 -7.90
CA GLY A 346 7.09 21.81 -7.36
C GLY A 346 7.20 21.81 -5.83
N ASP A 347 6.46 22.67 -5.12
CA ASP A 347 6.41 22.60 -3.66
C ASP A 347 5.78 21.28 -3.22
N SER A 348 6.37 20.67 -2.18
CA SER A 348 5.81 19.48 -1.56
C SER A 348 4.90 19.87 -0.39
N ILE A 349 3.65 19.43 -0.44
CA ILE A 349 2.69 19.64 0.63
C ILE A 349 2.45 18.31 1.32
N MET A 350 2.71 18.30 2.63
CA MET A 350 2.36 17.17 3.49
C MET A 350 0.89 17.25 3.87
N ILE A 351 0.17 16.19 3.54
CA ILE A 351 -1.23 16.03 3.94
C ILE A 351 -1.41 14.76 4.76
N ASP A 352 -2.29 14.85 5.74
CA ASP A 352 -2.76 13.70 6.51
C ASP A 352 -4.13 13.33 5.97
N ALA A 353 -4.23 12.22 5.26
CA ALA A 353 -5.51 11.71 4.80
C ALA A 353 -6.00 10.61 5.73
N THR A 354 -7.19 10.83 6.28
CA THR A 354 -7.85 9.92 7.21
C THR A 354 -9.13 9.39 6.56
N ALA A 355 -9.18 8.07 6.34
CA ALA A 355 -10.33 7.39 5.75
C ALA A 355 -10.46 5.96 6.26
N ALA A 356 -11.54 5.28 5.88
CA ALA A 356 -11.68 3.85 6.10
C ALA A 356 -10.55 3.08 5.38
N GLN A 357 -10.05 2.01 5.99
CA GLN A 357 -8.92 1.24 5.43
C GLN A 357 -9.13 0.75 3.99
N ALA A 358 -10.37 0.39 3.62
CA ALA A 358 -10.71 -0.04 2.26
C ALA A 358 -10.63 1.12 1.25
N ASP A 359 -11.01 2.33 1.67
CA ASP A 359 -10.97 3.53 0.82
C ASP A 359 -9.52 3.98 0.60
N LEU A 360 -8.67 3.92 1.63
CA LEU A 360 -7.23 4.19 1.49
C LEU A 360 -6.50 3.15 0.63
N ALA A 361 -6.98 1.90 0.62
CA ALA A 361 -6.40 0.84 -0.20
C ALA A 361 -6.65 1.06 -1.70
N LEU A 362 -7.79 1.66 -2.07
CA LEU A 362 -8.13 2.02 -3.45
C LEU A 362 -7.20 3.10 -4.03
N VAL A 363 -6.63 3.96 -3.18
CA VAL A 363 -5.71 5.04 -3.57
C VAL A 363 -4.30 4.51 -3.88
N GLY A 364 -4.00 3.24 -3.61
CA GLY A 364 -2.79 2.56 -4.10
C GLY A 364 -1.45 3.12 -3.59
N GLY A 365 -1.46 4.02 -2.60
CA GLY A 365 -0.25 4.62 -2.02
C GLY A 365 -0.02 6.09 -2.36
N GLU A 366 -0.80 6.68 -3.28
CA GLU A 366 -0.59 8.07 -3.72
C GLU A 366 -1.91 8.80 -3.92
N LEU A 367 -2.23 9.74 -3.03
CA LEU A 367 -3.41 10.60 -3.17
C LEU A 367 -3.21 11.59 -4.33
N GLY A 368 -4.28 11.92 -5.05
CA GLY A 368 -4.31 13.00 -6.04
C GLY A 368 -5.36 14.03 -5.68
N GLY A 369 -5.09 15.31 -5.99
CA GLY A 369 -6.01 16.42 -5.75
C GLY A 369 -6.15 17.32 -6.97
N VAL A 370 -7.32 17.92 -7.17
CA VAL A 370 -7.54 18.99 -8.16
C VAL A 370 -8.20 20.19 -7.48
N LEU A 371 -7.58 21.35 -7.62
CA LEU A 371 -8.12 22.65 -7.23
C LEU A 371 -8.36 23.48 -8.48
N ILE A 372 -9.59 23.96 -8.67
CA ILE A 372 -9.95 24.84 -9.79
C ILE A 372 -9.95 26.27 -9.27
N VAL A 373 -9.11 27.11 -9.85
CA VAL A 373 -9.06 28.54 -9.53
C VAL A 373 -9.95 29.30 -10.50
N THR A 374 -10.72 30.23 -9.97
CA THR A 374 -11.61 31.12 -10.73
C THR A 374 -11.01 32.53 -10.84
N ASP A 375 -11.45 33.31 -11.84
CA ASP A 375 -10.89 34.64 -12.14
C ASP A 375 -10.97 35.64 -10.97
N ASP A 376 -11.85 35.42 -9.99
CA ASP A 376 -12.00 36.26 -8.80
C ASP A 376 -10.87 36.12 -7.77
N TRP A 377 -9.92 35.21 -7.98
CA TRP A 377 -8.80 34.96 -7.05
C TRP A 377 -7.55 35.77 -7.39
N VAL A 378 -7.52 36.41 -8.57
CA VAL A 378 -6.35 37.13 -9.08
C VAL A 378 -6.05 38.35 -8.20
N GLY A 379 -4.83 38.40 -7.64
CA GLY A 379 -4.35 39.49 -6.78
C GLY A 379 -4.80 39.43 -5.33
N THR A 380 -5.49 38.36 -4.91
CA THR A 380 -5.90 38.15 -3.50
C THR A 380 -5.43 36.80 -3.00
N GLU A 381 -4.92 36.75 -1.77
CA GLU A 381 -4.62 35.49 -1.09
C GLU A 381 -5.91 34.85 -0.59
N LYS A 382 -6.20 33.63 -1.03
CA LYS A 382 -7.34 32.84 -0.57
C LYS A 382 -6.87 31.63 0.22
N ASN A 383 -7.48 31.45 1.39
CA ASN A 383 -7.24 30.30 2.25
C ASN A 383 -8.15 29.16 1.86
N VAL A 384 -7.63 28.26 1.04
CA VAL A 384 -8.36 27.10 0.53
C VAL A 384 -8.40 26.02 1.59
N ARG A 385 -9.61 25.61 1.97
CA ARG A 385 -9.78 24.48 2.87
C ARG A 385 -9.66 23.16 2.10
N PRO A 386 -9.25 22.07 2.75
CA PRO A 386 -9.20 20.76 2.09
C PRO A 386 -10.52 20.36 1.41
N GLY A 387 -11.68 20.79 1.93
CA GLY A 387 -12.99 20.50 1.33
C GLY A 387 -13.30 21.23 0.02
N GLU A 388 -12.52 22.25 -0.36
CA GLU A 388 -12.64 22.94 -1.65
C GLU A 388 -11.82 22.26 -2.76
N ILE A 389 -10.96 21.31 -2.39
CA ILE A 389 -10.13 20.52 -3.29
C ILE A 389 -10.87 19.21 -3.58
N THR A 390 -10.93 18.82 -4.85
CA THR A 390 -11.49 17.52 -5.24
C THR A 390 -10.42 16.45 -5.08
N TRP A 391 -10.62 15.54 -4.14
CA TRP A 391 -9.68 14.47 -3.81
C TRP A 391 -10.08 13.11 -4.38
N GLY A 392 -9.12 12.36 -4.93
CA GLY A 392 -9.31 10.99 -5.39
C GLY A 392 -8.39 10.61 -6.54
N VAL A 393 -8.52 9.39 -7.06
CA VAL A 393 -7.87 8.95 -8.30
C VAL A 393 -9.01 8.60 -9.24
N ASP A 394 -9.14 9.32 -10.36
CA ASP A 394 -10.22 9.24 -11.36
C ASP A 394 -11.65 9.59 -10.89
N ARG A 395 -11.99 9.42 -9.60
CA ARG A 395 -13.31 9.76 -9.01
C ARG A 395 -13.18 10.27 -7.57
N PRO A 396 -14.10 11.16 -7.12
CA PRO A 396 -14.10 11.66 -5.76
C PRO A 396 -14.39 10.55 -4.74
N ILE A 397 -13.52 10.42 -3.74
CA ILE A 397 -13.66 9.42 -2.67
C ILE A 397 -14.60 9.97 -1.59
N ARG A 398 -15.72 9.30 -1.34
CA ARG A 398 -16.69 9.72 -0.31
C ARG A 398 -16.17 9.36 1.08
N GLY A 399 -16.11 10.33 1.99
CA GLY A 399 -15.71 10.11 3.39
C GLY A 399 -14.19 10.20 3.66
N LEU A 400 -13.41 10.66 2.67
CA LEU A 400 -12.01 11.02 2.85
C LEU A 400 -11.91 12.37 3.58
N ASP A 401 -11.34 12.35 4.76
CA ASP A 401 -11.04 13.54 5.55
C ASP A 401 -9.56 13.87 5.33
N VAL A 402 -9.26 15.03 4.75
CA VAL A 402 -7.89 15.44 4.43
C VAL A 402 -7.56 16.65 5.29
N ASP A 403 -6.52 16.55 6.09
CA ASP A 403 -5.96 17.66 6.86
C ASP A 403 -4.63 18.10 6.26
N LEU A 404 -4.44 19.42 6.14
CA LEU A 404 -3.19 20.02 5.68
C LEU A 404 -2.28 20.26 6.89
N ARG A 405 -1.02 19.81 6.82
CA ARG A 405 0.00 20.13 7.84
C ARG A 405 0.59 21.53 7.64
N THR A 406 -0.27 22.53 7.49
CA THR A 406 0.12 23.95 7.44
C THR A 406 -0.27 24.66 8.74
N PRO A 407 0.36 25.81 9.11
CA PRO A 407 0.11 26.56 10.36
C PRO A 407 -1.32 27.08 10.61
N GLY A 408 -2.32 26.62 9.86
CA GLY A 408 -3.74 26.94 10.07
C GLY A 408 -4.71 25.93 9.44
N GLY A 409 -4.23 24.78 8.92
CA GLY A 409 -5.07 23.77 8.27
C GLY A 409 -5.70 24.20 6.93
N PHE A 410 -5.13 25.23 6.29
CA PHE A 410 -5.56 25.72 4.99
C PHE A 410 -4.36 25.88 4.07
N LEU A 411 -4.60 25.79 2.76
CA LEU A 411 -3.63 26.10 1.73
C LEU A 411 -3.81 27.56 1.34
N ALA A 412 -2.82 28.39 1.67
CA ALA A 412 -2.80 29.77 1.21
C ALA A 412 -2.48 29.77 -0.29
N VAL A 413 -3.47 30.07 -1.11
CA VAL A 413 -3.36 30.14 -2.57
C VAL A 413 -3.39 31.60 -2.98
N ARG A 414 -2.29 32.07 -3.57
CA ARG A 414 -2.22 33.41 -4.16
C ARG A 414 -1.94 33.28 -5.65
N VAL A 415 -2.80 33.87 -6.46
CA VAL A 415 -2.66 33.87 -7.92
C VAL A 415 -2.34 35.27 -8.41
N GLU A 416 -1.30 35.39 -9.21
CA GLU A 416 -0.83 36.67 -9.75
C GLU A 416 -0.72 36.58 -11.28
N ARG A 417 -0.79 37.73 -11.95
CA ARG A 417 -0.54 37.82 -13.38
C ARG A 417 0.97 37.81 -13.62
N TYR A 418 1.42 37.18 -14.70
CA TYR A 418 2.83 37.27 -15.08
C TYR A 418 3.30 38.73 -15.16
N ASP A 419 4.46 38.96 -14.57
CA ASP A 419 5.18 40.22 -14.69
C ASP A 419 6.13 40.14 -15.90
N GLU A 420 6.53 41.30 -16.38
CA GLU A 420 7.37 41.44 -17.57
C GLU A 420 8.55 42.36 -17.23
N SER A 421 9.76 41.86 -17.41
CA SER A 421 10.98 42.65 -17.19
C SER A 421 12.00 42.38 -18.27
N ALA A 422 12.82 43.38 -18.56
CA ALA A 422 13.92 43.29 -19.51
C ALA A 422 15.19 42.85 -18.77
N ILE A 423 15.81 41.76 -19.22
CA ILE A 423 16.95 41.13 -18.55
C ILE A 423 18.09 40.97 -19.56
N SER A 424 19.32 41.21 -19.11
CA SER A 424 20.53 40.95 -19.90
C SER A 424 21.08 39.57 -19.56
N PRO A 425 21.01 38.58 -20.48
CA PRO A 425 21.54 37.24 -20.24
C PRO A 425 23.05 37.28 -20.00
N THR A 426 23.56 36.34 -19.19
CA THR A 426 25.00 36.23 -18.89
C THR A 426 25.53 34.85 -19.24
N LEU A 427 26.83 34.71 -19.48
CA LEU A 427 27.46 33.41 -19.77
C LEU A 427 27.34 32.39 -18.62
N ALA A 428 27.13 32.86 -17.38
CA ALA A 428 26.87 32.01 -16.23
C ALA A 428 25.55 31.20 -16.35
N SER A 429 24.66 31.60 -17.27
CA SER A 429 23.40 30.90 -17.59
C SER A 429 23.61 29.47 -18.14
N PHE A 430 24.81 29.15 -18.65
CA PHE A 430 25.15 27.84 -19.21
C PHE A 430 25.75 26.85 -18.18
N GLY A 431 25.87 27.25 -16.91
CA GLY A 431 26.42 26.40 -15.84
C GLY A 431 25.46 25.29 -15.39
N GLY A 432 25.58 24.12 -16.00
CA GLY A 432 24.91 22.89 -15.57
C GLY A 432 25.68 22.19 -14.44
N GLY A 433 25.32 22.46 -13.18
CA GLY A 433 25.91 21.75 -12.05
C GLY A 433 25.04 21.83 -10.81
N THR A 434 24.60 20.66 -10.34
CA THR A 434 24.00 20.44 -9.02
C THR A 434 25.06 20.67 -7.93
N ALA A 435 25.35 21.93 -7.61
CA ALA A 435 26.16 22.28 -6.45
C ALA A 435 25.42 23.35 -5.64
N ALA A 436 24.34 22.92 -4.98
CA ALA A 436 23.85 23.63 -3.82
C ALA A 436 24.96 23.64 -2.76
N GLY A 437 25.74 24.72 -2.66
CA GLY A 437 26.58 24.97 -1.49
C GLY A 437 28.04 25.38 -1.68
N SER A 438 28.56 25.64 -2.89
CA SER A 438 29.90 26.23 -3.03
C SER A 438 29.83 27.74 -3.25
N PRO A 439 30.54 28.57 -2.45
CA PRO A 439 30.63 29.99 -2.71
C PRO A 439 31.37 30.23 -4.04
N LEU A 440 30.75 31.00 -4.93
CA LEU A 440 31.33 31.45 -6.20
C LEU A 440 32.44 32.48 -5.92
N ASP A 441 33.64 32.02 -5.56
CA ASP A 441 34.83 32.88 -5.42
C ASP A 441 35.75 32.85 -6.66
N SER A 442 35.29 32.26 -7.77
CA SER A 442 35.94 32.44 -9.08
C SER A 442 34.90 32.48 -10.21
N PRO A 443 34.60 33.65 -10.78
CA PRO A 443 33.63 33.78 -11.88
C PRO A 443 34.12 33.18 -13.21
N VAL A 444 35.37 32.71 -13.30
CA VAL A 444 36.00 32.33 -14.57
C VAL A 444 36.06 30.80 -14.80
N GLU A 445 36.02 29.99 -13.75
CA GLU A 445 36.10 28.52 -13.88
C GLU A 445 34.72 27.83 -13.98
N ALA A 446 33.64 28.49 -13.57
CA ALA A 446 32.29 27.91 -13.57
C ALA A 446 31.55 28.06 -14.92
N SER A 447 32.13 28.73 -15.92
CA SER A 447 31.39 29.34 -17.04
C SER A 447 31.37 28.57 -18.37
N LEU A 448 31.85 27.33 -18.45
CA LEU A 448 31.94 26.61 -19.74
C LEU A 448 31.40 25.17 -19.71
N ILE A 449 30.77 24.73 -18.61
CA ILE A 449 30.32 23.34 -18.45
C ILE A 449 29.24 22.96 -19.49
N GLY A 450 28.46 23.93 -19.98
CA GLY A 450 27.39 23.71 -20.95
C GLY A 450 27.74 23.94 -22.43
N ILE A 451 28.94 24.41 -22.79
CA ILE A 451 29.31 24.69 -24.19
C ILE A 451 30.49 23.80 -24.59
N GLN A 452 30.24 22.78 -25.40
CA GLN A 452 31.28 21.89 -25.91
C GLN A 452 31.97 22.53 -27.12
N THR A 453 33.27 22.80 -27.04
CA THR A 453 34.05 23.35 -28.14
C THR A 453 34.70 22.24 -28.99
N PRO A 454 35.03 22.51 -30.27
CA PRO A 454 35.86 21.61 -31.07
C PRO A 454 37.22 21.33 -30.43
N ILE A 455 37.80 20.18 -30.76
CA ILE A 455 39.16 19.81 -30.33
C ILE A 455 40.15 20.90 -30.76
N GLY A 456 40.91 21.42 -29.80
CA GLY A 456 41.91 22.48 -30.00
C GLY A 456 41.37 23.90 -30.15
N ALA A 457 40.06 24.12 -30.08
CA ALA A 457 39.46 25.45 -30.12
C ALA A 457 39.03 25.91 -28.71
N GLU A 458 39.30 27.17 -28.41
CA GLU A 458 38.78 27.86 -27.23
C GLU A 458 37.74 28.90 -27.62
N LEU A 459 36.76 29.10 -26.74
CA LEU A 459 35.77 30.14 -26.90
C LEU A 459 36.40 31.50 -26.57
N ASP A 460 36.39 32.42 -27.53
CA ASP A 460 36.79 33.81 -27.28
C ASP A 460 35.68 34.52 -26.52
N THR A 461 35.72 34.45 -25.19
CA THR A 461 34.72 35.01 -24.26
C THR A 461 34.50 36.51 -24.47
N ALA A 462 35.49 37.25 -24.97
CA ALA A 462 35.35 38.68 -25.27
C ALA A 462 34.56 38.96 -26.56
N SER A 463 34.50 38.00 -27.48
CA SER A 463 33.72 38.09 -28.71
C SER A 463 32.28 37.55 -28.58
N VAL A 464 31.95 36.94 -27.44
CA VAL A 464 30.64 36.33 -27.24
C VAL A 464 29.61 37.40 -26.92
N GLU A 465 28.56 37.45 -27.73
CA GLU A 465 27.48 38.41 -27.60
C GLU A 465 26.13 37.70 -27.71
N PHE A 466 25.19 38.14 -26.88
CA PHE A 466 23.79 37.75 -26.98
C PHE A 466 23.07 38.66 -27.98
N ASN A 467 22.24 38.06 -28.82
CA ASN A 467 21.43 38.78 -29.79
C ASN A 467 19.96 38.31 -29.70
N PRO A 468 19.03 39.15 -29.23
CA PRO A 468 19.24 40.51 -28.72
C PRO A 468 20.05 40.53 -27.41
N GLY A 469 20.75 41.63 -27.13
CA GLY A 469 21.57 41.77 -25.91
C GLY A 469 20.74 41.94 -24.63
N VAL A 470 19.47 42.29 -24.77
CA VAL A 470 18.47 42.35 -23.71
C VAL A 470 17.28 41.55 -24.20
N VAL A 471 16.78 40.64 -23.37
CA VAL A 471 15.60 39.84 -23.68
C VAL A 471 14.51 40.15 -22.68
N THR A 472 13.30 40.29 -23.18
CA THR A 472 12.14 40.44 -22.31
C THR A 472 11.75 39.08 -21.76
N VAL A 473 11.65 38.99 -20.44
CA VAL A 473 11.27 37.78 -19.73
C VAL A 473 9.92 37.99 -19.09
N ARG A 474 9.01 37.06 -19.35
CA ARG A 474 7.66 37.05 -18.80
C ARG A 474 7.50 35.85 -17.88
N GLY A 475 7.14 36.07 -16.63
CA GLY A 475 7.09 35.01 -15.63
C GLY A 475 6.54 35.46 -14.28
N PRO A 476 6.58 34.60 -13.26
CA PRO A 476 6.12 34.93 -11.92
C PRO A 476 6.84 36.17 -11.36
N LYS A 477 6.14 37.07 -10.68
CA LYS A 477 6.73 38.35 -10.23
C LYS A 477 8.00 38.16 -9.39
N GLU A 478 7.98 37.19 -8.48
CA GLU A 478 9.15 36.87 -7.63
C GLU A 478 10.29 36.25 -8.44
N ASP A 479 9.99 35.45 -9.46
CA ASP A 479 11.00 34.83 -10.33
C ASP A 479 11.58 35.84 -11.33
N VAL A 480 10.75 36.74 -11.86
CA VAL A 480 11.19 37.87 -12.69
C VAL A 480 12.06 38.82 -11.87
N ALA A 481 11.71 39.09 -10.61
CA ALA A 481 12.55 39.85 -9.69
C ALA A 481 13.89 39.15 -9.42
N ARG A 482 13.88 37.85 -9.12
CA ARG A 482 15.09 37.03 -8.94
C ARG A 482 15.97 36.97 -10.18
N LEU A 483 15.37 36.88 -11.38
CA LEU A 483 16.09 36.90 -12.65
C LEU A 483 16.64 38.30 -12.97
N THR A 484 15.96 39.35 -12.54
CA THR A 484 16.44 40.74 -12.65
C THR A 484 17.62 40.98 -11.70
N GLU A 485 17.58 40.42 -10.49
CA GLU A 485 18.69 40.48 -9.51
C GLU A 485 19.87 39.60 -9.91
N ASN A 486 19.60 38.39 -10.42
CA ASN A 486 20.61 37.43 -10.85
C ASN A 486 20.21 36.75 -12.18
N PRO A 487 20.62 37.32 -13.32
CA PRO A 487 20.34 36.77 -14.64
C PRO A 487 20.93 35.36 -14.88
N ALA A 488 21.90 34.91 -14.09
CA ALA A 488 22.51 33.58 -14.22
C ALA A 488 21.55 32.44 -13.82
N LEU A 489 20.43 32.75 -13.16
CA LEU A 489 19.40 31.77 -12.83
C LEU A 489 18.69 31.22 -14.08
N LEU A 490 18.67 31.98 -15.17
CA LEU A 490 18.18 31.51 -16.46
C LEU A 490 19.09 30.36 -16.93
N ALA A 491 18.53 29.19 -17.22
CA ALA A 491 19.28 28.02 -17.68
C ALA A 491 18.98 27.75 -19.15
N PHE A 492 20.02 27.41 -19.92
CA PHE A 492 19.90 27.03 -21.32
C PHE A 492 20.39 25.60 -21.54
N GLU A 493 19.84 24.94 -22.56
CA GLU A 493 20.30 23.63 -22.98
C GLU A 493 21.80 23.66 -23.37
N PRO A 494 22.55 22.57 -23.14
CA PRO A 494 23.94 22.49 -23.54
C PRO A 494 24.12 22.70 -25.04
N ILE A 495 25.11 23.50 -25.43
CA ILE A 495 25.43 23.78 -26.82
C ILE A 495 26.61 22.90 -27.25
N ASP A 496 26.40 22.11 -28.29
CA ASP A 496 27.47 21.35 -28.94
C ASP A 496 27.99 22.13 -30.16
N LEU A 497 29.19 22.72 -30.01
CA LEU A 497 29.93 23.37 -31.09
C LEU A 497 30.98 22.45 -31.70
N SER A 498 31.08 21.17 -31.34
CA SER A 498 32.15 20.25 -31.78
C SER A 498 32.29 20.12 -33.30
N ARG A 499 31.18 20.32 -34.04
CA ARG A 499 31.13 20.31 -35.51
C ARG A 499 31.31 21.69 -36.16
N SER A 500 31.49 22.75 -35.38
CA SER A 500 31.67 24.09 -35.90
C SER A 500 33.08 24.24 -36.50
N THR A 501 33.16 24.24 -37.82
CA THR A 501 34.41 24.33 -38.59
C THR A 501 34.88 25.76 -38.86
N GLY A 502 34.12 26.77 -38.41
CA GLY A 502 34.38 28.19 -38.65
C GLY A 502 34.98 28.96 -37.46
N THR A 503 35.58 30.12 -37.75
CA THR A 503 36.08 31.07 -36.74
C THR A 503 34.96 31.79 -35.97
N GLY A 504 33.71 31.65 -36.40
CA GLY A 504 32.54 32.20 -35.74
C GLY A 504 31.38 31.22 -35.72
N PHE A 505 30.54 31.33 -34.71
CA PHE A 505 29.31 30.54 -34.56
C PHE A 505 28.13 31.44 -34.22
N VAL A 506 26.93 31.00 -34.60
CA VAL A 506 25.67 31.56 -34.15
C VAL A 506 24.77 30.39 -33.79
N VAL A 507 24.33 30.33 -32.53
CA VAL A 507 23.47 29.25 -32.03
C VAL A 507 22.22 29.84 -31.40
N ARG A 508 21.06 29.26 -31.71
CA ARG A 508 19.80 29.57 -31.05
C ARG A 508 19.80 28.97 -29.65
N LEU A 509 19.50 29.80 -28.66
CA LEU A 509 19.40 29.37 -27.28
C LEU A 509 18.00 28.86 -26.99
N VAL A 510 17.92 27.68 -26.37
CA VAL A 510 16.68 27.06 -25.92
C VAL A 510 16.72 27.02 -24.39
N PRO A 511 15.73 27.61 -23.69
CA PRO A 511 15.64 27.52 -22.24
C PRO A 511 15.49 26.07 -21.78
N ASP A 512 16.32 25.63 -20.86
CA ASP A 512 16.25 24.30 -20.25
C ASP A 512 15.22 24.32 -19.12
N ARG A 513 14.05 23.73 -19.39
CA ARG A 513 12.92 23.71 -18.44
C ARG A 513 13.25 22.92 -17.18
N GLU A 514 13.94 21.79 -17.31
CA GLU A 514 14.25 20.92 -16.16
C GLU A 514 15.28 21.59 -15.25
N ALA A 515 16.29 22.24 -15.82
CA ALA A 515 17.28 22.98 -15.05
C ALA A 515 16.68 24.22 -14.36
N MET A 516 15.72 24.90 -14.98
CA MET A 516 14.99 26.02 -14.36
C MET A 516 14.09 25.55 -13.22
N GLU A 517 13.38 24.42 -13.38
CA GLU A 517 12.59 23.79 -12.32
C GLU A 517 13.48 23.39 -11.12
N ALA A 518 14.65 22.78 -11.38
CA ALA A 518 15.63 22.45 -10.34
C ALA A 518 16.15 23.68 -9.57
N ARG A 519 16.13 24.87 -10.20
CA ARG A 519 16.48 26.17 -9.58
C ARG A 519 15.30 26.87 -8.91
N GLN A 520 14.16 26.16 -8.77
CA GLN A 520 12.92 26.67 -8.18
C GLN A 520 12.40 27.92 -8.91
N LEU A 521 12.52 27.96 -10.24
CA LEU A 521 11.86 28.95 -11.09
C LEU A 521 10.58 28.34 -11.65
N GLY A 522 9.49 29.10 -11.68
CA GLY A 522 8.25 28.70 -12.34
C GLY A 522 8.34 28.74 -13.88
N GLU A 523 7.19 28.65 -14.56
CA GLU A 523 7.13 28.72 -16.01
C GLU A 523 7.49 30.14 -16.50
N VAL A 524 8.72 30.30 -16.95
CA VAL A 524 9.30 31.55 -17.46
C VAL A 524 9.39 31.48 -19.00
N MET A 525 8.91 32.52 -19.67
CA MET A 525 8.91 32.64 -21.13
C MET A 525 9.82 33.77 -21.59
N LEU A 526 10.55 33.52 -22.67
CA LEU A 526 11.26 34.56 -23.41
C LEU A 526 10.30 35.21 -24.41
N GLY A 527 10.24 36.54 -24.44
CA GLY A 527 9.42 37.29 -25.38
C GLY A 527 9.93 37.24 -26.82
N GLU A 528 11.23 36.96 -27.00
CA GLU A 528 11.91 36.94 -28.30
C GLU A 528 12.90 35.76 -28.38
N GLU A 529 13.27 35.37 -29.60
CA GLU A 529 14.31 34.36 -29.81
C GLU A 529 15.68 34.91 -29.46
N LEU A 530 16.43 34.16 -28.65
CA LEU A 530 17.76 34.54 -28.21
C LEU A 530 18.82 33.72 -28.93
N PHE A 531 19.83 34.40 -29.48
CA PHE A 531 20.96 33.78 -30.16
C PHE A 531 22.26 34.13 -29.45
N LEU A 532 23.18 33.17 -29.39
CA LEU A 532 24.55 33.37 -28.96
C LEU A 532 25.44 33.42 -30.19
N ARG A 533 26.13 34.54 -30.38
CA ARG A 533 27.17 34.69 -31.42
C ARG A 533 28.53 34.82 -30.78
N GLY A 534 29.56 34.25 -31.39
CA GLY A 534 30.92 34.38 -30.87
C GLY A 534 31.95 33.84 -31.85
N ARG A 535 33.22 33.92 -31.45
CA ARG A 535 34.34 33.37 -32.19
C ARG A 535 35.03 32.24 -31.44
N LEU A 536 35.59 31.33 -32.22
CA LEU A 536 36.45 30.26 -31.72
C LEU A 536 37.88 30.60 -32.10
N LEU A 537 38.77 30.69 -31.11
CA LEU A 537 40.19 30.89 -31.32
C LEU A 537 40.91 29.55 -31.26
N PRO A 538 41.78 29.24 -32.22
CA PRO A 538 42.59 28.03 -32.15
C PRO A 538 43.67 28.23 -31.07
N ARG A 539 43.63 27.37 -30.05
CA ARG A 539 44.50 27.43 -28.87
C ARG A 539 45.93 27.02 -29.22
N GLU A 540 46.91 27.77 -28.73
CA GLU A 540 48.33 27.41 -28.84
C GLU A 540 48.75 26.60 -27.61
N THR A 541 49.37 25.44 -27.81
CA THR A 541 49.82 24.54 -26.74
C THR A 541 51.23 24.07 -27.02
N VAL A 542 52.10 24.17 -26.02
CA VAL A 542 53.43 23.55 -26.06
C VAL A 542 53.27 22.09 -25.65
N VAL A 543 53.56 21.17 -26.58
CA VAL A 543 53.38 19.71 -26.38
C VAL A 543 54.58 19.11 -25.63
N GLY A 544 55.78 19.62 -25.92
CA GLY A 544 57.02 19.17 -25.30
C GLY A 544 58.25 19.65 -26.06
N GLN A 545 59.42 19.20 -25.60
CA GLN A 545 60.73 19.50 -26.15
C GLN A 545 61.35 18.21 -26.68
N LEU A 546 62.04 18.29 -27.82
CA LEU A 546 62.70 17.13 -28.45
C LEU A 546 64.13 17.43 -28.89
N GLU A 547 64.99 16.45 -28.59
CA GLU A 547 66.32 16.18 -29.15
C GLU A 547 66.24 15.90 -30.66
N LEU A 548 66.60 16.81 -31.58
CA LEU A 548 66.61 16.53 -33.03
C LEU A 548 68.04 16.41 -33.58
N GLU A 549 68.29 15.33 -34.32
CA GLU A 549 69.52 15.14 -35.08
C GLU A 549 69.53 16.01 -36.34
N VAL A 550 70.68 16.62 -36.60
CA VAL A 550 70.86 17.53 -37.73
C VAL A 550 71.38 16.75 -38.94
N ALA A 551 70.58 16.71 -39.99
CA ALA A 551 70.92 16.09 -41.26
C ALA A 551 71.62 17.10 -42.20
N LEU A 552 72.65 16.62 -42.89
CA LEU A 552 73.35 17.41 -43.91
C LEU A 552 72.65 17.21 -45.26
N VAL A 553 72.25 18.32 -45.89
CA VAL A 553 71.66 18.30 -47.22
C VAL A 553 72.44 19.22 -48.15
N SER A 554 72.68 18.75 -49.38
CA SER A 554 73.23 19.54 -50.47
C SER A 554 72.09 19.93 -51.41
N PHE A 555 71.98 21.21 -51.75
CA PHE A 555 70.96 21.70 -52.67
C PHE A 555 71.42 21.72 -54.15
N ASP A 556 72.69 21.44 -54.42
CA ASP A 556 73.21 21.22 -55.78
C ASP A 556 72.63 19.97 -56.45
N ALA A 557 71.73 20.19 -57.41
CA ALA A 557 71.10 19.14 -58.21
C ALA A 557 72.09 18.33 -59.08
N ALA A 558 73.30 18.84 -59.34
CA ALA A 558 74.31 18.16 -60.13
C ALA A 558 75.23 17.24 -59.29
N ALA A 559 75.24 17.39 -57.96
CA ALA A 559 76.21 16.72 -57.10
C ALA A 559 75.90 15.24 -56.79
N GLY A 560 74.65 14.78 -56.98
CA GLY A 560 74.24 13.40 -56.67
C GLY A 560 74.56 12.97 -55.23
N ASP A 561 74.45 11.67 -54.93
CA ASP A 561 74.68 11.06 -53.61
C ASP A 561 76.20 10.94 -53.28
N ALA A 562 76.98 11.96 -53.63
CA ALA A 562 78.42 11.99 -53.40
C ALA A 562 78.72 12.12 -51.90
N ALA A 563 79.77 11.41 -51.45
CA ALA A 563 80.15 11.32 -50.03
C ALA A 563 80.16 12.71 -49.36
N PRO A 564 79.54 12.85 -48.16
CA PRO A 564 79.34 14.14 -47.56
C PRO A 564 80.69 14.82 -47.28
N ARG A 565 80.91 16.01 -47.86
CA ARG A 565 82.14 16.83 -47.68
C ARG A 565 82.38 17.24 -46.21
N PHE A 566 81.35 17.15 -45.39
CA PHE A 566 81.36 17.46 -43.97
C PHE A 566 80.98 16.21 -43.18
N LEU A 567 81.60 16.02 -42.01
CA LEU A 567 81.14 15.02 -41.06
C LEU A 567 79.78 15.45 -40.52
N PRO A 568 78.84 14.50 -40.28
CA PRO A 568 77.58 14.82 -39.64
C PRO A 568 77.87 15.52 -38.31
N PRO A 569 77.16 16.62 -38.01
CA PRO A 569 77.33 17.31 -36.74
C PRO A 569 77.02 16.36 -35.58
N THR A 570 77.89 16.33 -34.58
CA THR A 570 77.69 15.53 -33.36
C THR A 570 76.73 16.20 -32.37
N GLU A 571 76.39 17.47 -32.62
CA GLU A 571 75.51 18.29 -31.79
C GLU A 571 74.04 18.03 -32.16
N THR A 572 73.19 17.79 -31.16
CA THR A 572 71.73 17.77 -31.32
C THR A 572 71.17 19.17 -31.10
N VAL A 573 70.05 19.49 -31.77
CA VAL A 573 69.37 20.77 -31.58
C VAL A 573 68.06 20.55 -30.86
N THR A 574 67.81 21.41 -29.88
CA THR A 574 66.56 21.42 -29.13
C THR A 574 65.45 22.13 -29.90
N ALA A 575 64.31 21.46 -30.10
CA ALA A 575 63.11 22.06 -30.68
C ALA A 575 61.90 21.93 -29.73
N PHE A 576 61.15 23.03 -29.58
CA PHE A 576 59.85 23.06 -28.93
C PHE A 576 58.75 22.70 -29.93
N VAL A 577 57.96 21.69 -29.60
CA VAL A 577 56.80 21.28 -30.38
C VAL A 577 55.61 22.14 -29.96
N LYS A 578 55.20 23.04 -30.85
CA LYS A 578 54.02 23.89 -30.65
C LYS A 578 52.90 23.44 -31.57
N THR A 579 51.75 23.21 -30.97
CA THR A 579 50.52 22.95 -31.71
C THR A 579 49.58 24.13 -31.56
N ARG A 580 48.84 24.39 -32.62
CA ARG A 580 47.73 25.33 -32.61
C ARG A 580 46.50 24.57 -33.06
N GLY A 581 45.44 24.49 -32.26
CA GLY A 581 44.21 23.82 -32.70
C GLY A 581 44.21 22.28 -32.68
N LEU A 582 45.19 21.61 -32.06
CA LEU A 582 45.26 20.13 -32.02
C LEU A 582 44.84 19.50 -30.68
N ILE A 583 44.94 20.23 -29.56
CA ILE A 583 44.64 19.73 -28.21
C ILE A 583 43.81 20.78 -27.46
N SER A 584 42.70 20.39 -26.83
CA SER A 584 41.86 21.25 -25.98
C SER A 584 41.76 20.72 -24.56
N ASP A 585 41.47 21.62 -23.61
CA ASP A 585 41.05 21.25 -22.26
C ASP A 585 39.58 20.79 -22.27
N GLY A 586 39.25 19.83 -21.40
CA GLY A 586 37.93 19.17 -21.34
C GLY A 586 37.88 17.75 -21.93
N ILE A 587 38.97 17.31 -22.55
CA ILE A 587 39.20 15.90 -22.92
C ILE A 587 39.78 15.15 -21.71
N ASP A 588 39.40 13.88 -21.54
CA ASP A 588 39.96 12.99 -20.50
C ASP A 588 41.51 13.02 -20.47
N GLU A 589 42.08 13.03 -19.28
CA GLU A 589 43.53 13.17 -19.07
C GLU A 589 44.32 12.02 -19.75
N SER A 590 43.73 10.83 -19.82
CA SER A 590 44.35 9.69 -20.53
C SER A 590 44.39 9.92 -22.05
N LEU A 591 43.32 10.50 -22.63
CA LEU A 591 43.24 10.77 -24.06
C LEU A 591 44.18 11.92 -24.44
N GLN A 592 44.26 12.97 -23.61
CA GLN A 592 45.23 14.05 -23.80
C GLN A 592 46.67 13.53 -23.80
N THR A 593 47.00 12.65 -22.85
CA THR A 593 48.33 12.02 -22.76
C THR A 593 48.63 11.21 -24.02
N THR A 594 47.67 10.44 -24.50
CA THR A 594 47.79 9.64 -25.74
C THR A 594 48.04 10.53 -26.96
N MET A 595 47.26 11.61 -27.12
CA MET A 595 47.41 12.56 -28.22
C MET A 595 48.77 13.28 -28.17
N ARG A 596 49.25 13.67 -26.98
CA ARG A 596 50.58 14.28 -26.81
C ARG A 596 51.69 13.31 -27.23
N LEU A 597 51.61 12.06 -26.80
CA LEU A 597 52.59 11.03 -27.17
C LEU A 597 52.60 10.77 -28.68
N GLU A 598 51.43 10.72 -29.32
CA GLU A 598 51.31 10.52 -30.77
C GLU A 598 51.92 11.68 -31.56
N ILE A 599 51.68 12.93 -31.13
CA ILE A 599 52.31 14.12 -31.72
C ILE A 599 53.84 14.07 -31.54
N LEU A 600 54.33 13.77 -30.34
CA LEU A 600 55.77 13.70 -30.07
C LEU A 600 56.44 12.58 -30.88
N GLN A 601 55.78 11.43 -31.03
CA GLN A 601 56.25 10.33 -31.85
C GLN A 601 56.28 10.72 -33.34
N PHE A 602 55.21 11.32 -33.85
CA PHE A 602 55.16 11.81 -35.23
C PHE A 602 56.28 12.82 -35.53
N VAL A 603 56.48 13.77 -34.62
CA VAL A 603 57.56 14.75 -34.74
C VAL A 603 58.91 14.05 -34.71
N ARG A 604 59.15 13.09 -33.81
CA ARG A 604 60.43 12.35 -33.78
C ARG A 604 60.69 11.58 -35.07
N GLU A 605 59.66 10.95 -35.64
CA GLU A 605 59.80 10.15 -36.85
C GLU A 605 59.98 10.99 -38.12
N ASN A 606 59.35 12.17 -38.20
CA ASN A 606 59.23 12.95 -39.44
C ASN A 606 59.93 14.31 -39.42
N ALA A 607 60.20 14.88 -38.23
CA ALA A 607 60.96 16.11 -38.13
C ALA A 607 62.40 15.84 -38.52
N ARG A 608 62.87 16.62 -39.48
CA ARG A 608 64.26 16.65 -39.88
C ARG A 608 64.70 18.09 -39.87
N VAL A 609 65.89 18.26 -39.35
CA VAL A 609 66.55 19.53 -39.19
C VAL A 609 67.70 19.53 -40.17
N PHE A 610 67.75 20.54 -41.03
CA PHE A 610 68.67 20.56 -42.16
C PHE A 610 69.61 21.75 -42.05
N VAL A 611 70.84 21.53 -42.48
CA VAL A 611 71.85 22.59 -42.65
C VAL A 611 72.28 22.61 -44.11
N ASP A 612 72.24 23.79 -44.71
CA ASP A 612 72.70 24.03 -46.07
C ASP A 612 74.25 23.98 -46.11
N THR A 613 74.75 22.93 -46.75
CA THR A 613 76.19 22.68 -46.88
C THR A 613 76.90 23.66 -47.83
N GLU A 614 76.20 24.31 -48.75
CA GLU A 614 76.76 25.33 -49.65
C GLU A 614 76.97 26.66 -48.93
N ARG A 615 75.96 27.08 -48.16
CA ARG A 615 76.03 28.27 -47.31
C ARG A 615 77.13 28.13 -46.24
N ALA A 616 77.29 26.93 -45.69
CA ALA A 616 78.40 26.60 -44.80
C ALA A 616 79.78 26.60 -45.49
N ALA A 617 79.86 26.20 -46.76
CA ALA A 617 81.11 26.18 -47.52
C ALA A 617 81.63 27.60 -47.85
N ALA A 618 80.73 28.58 -47.99
CA ALA A 618 81.07 29.98 -48.24
C ALA A 618 81.68 30.70 -47.03
N SER A 619 81.51 30.18 -45.81
CA SER A 619 82.07 30.73 -44.55
C SER A 619 82.78 29.65 -43.72
N PRO A 620 84.02 29.25 -44.06
CA PRO A 620 84.73 28.17 -43.38
C PRO A 620 85.01 28.49 -41.91
N GLY A 621 84.41 27.72 -40.99
CA GLY A 621 84.60 27.84 -39.54
C GLY A 621 83.51 28.60 -38.79
N LEU A 622 82.43 29.05 -39.45
CA LEU A 622 81.32 29.75 -38.79
C LEU A 622 80.10 28.85 -38.57
N ARG A 623 79.56 28.98 -37.36
CA ARG A 623 78.22 28.53 -36.94
C ARG A 623 77.18 28.85 -38.03
N THR A 624 76.59 27.82 -38.64
CA THR A 624 75.60 27.96 -39.72
C THR A 624 74.19 27.83 -39.17
N GLU A 625 73.27 28.65 -39.67
CA GLU A 625 71.85 28.65 -39.26
C GLU A 625 71.16 27.37 -39.69
N VAL A 626 70.32 26.86 -38.80
CA VAL A 626 69.61 25.60 -38.95
C VAL A 626 68.19 25.84 -39.44
N GLU A 627 67.75 25.13 -40.47
CA GLU A 627 66.40 25.22 -41.00
C GLU A 627 65.58 23.98 -40.62
N VAL A 628 64.30 24.20 -40.29
CA VAL A 628 63.36 23.13 -39.95
C VAL A 628 62.33 22.98 -41.06
N GLY A 629 62.11 21.75 -41.52
CA GLY A 629 61.07 21.46 -42.50
C GLY A 629 59.67 21.80 -41.96
N SER A 630 58.78 22.28 -42.84
CA SER A 630 57.38 22.52 -42.47
C SER A 630 56.65 21.19 -42.24
N LEU A 631 56.22 20.95 -41.00
CA LEU A 631 55.41 19.78 -40.63
C LEU A 631 53.92 19.94 -40.96
N ASP A 632 53.48 21.16 -41.27
CA ASP A 632 52.06 21.50 -41.41
C ASP A 632 51.27 20.73 -42.51
N PRO A 633 51.85 20.43 -43.69
CA PRO A 633 51.17 19.60 -44.69
C PRO A 633 51.23 18.10 -44.36
N LEU A 634 52.22 17.65 -43.57
CA LEU A 634 52.50 16.23 -43.32
C LEU A 634 51.63 15.64 -42.20
N TRP A 635 51.45 16.38 -41.10
CA TRP A 635 50.73 15.84 -39.94
C TRP A 635 49.28 15.49 -40.26
N ARG A 636 48.62 16.23 -41.17
CA ARG A 636 47.22 16.00 -41.56
C ARG A 636 47.01 14.63 -42.19
N ALA A 637 47.99 14.14 -42.94
CA ALA A 637 47.94 12.83 -43.58
C ALA A 637 48.35 11.69 -42.62
N SER A 638 49.27 11.97 -41.69
CA SER A 638 49.95 10.92 -40.92
C SER A 638 49.40 10.69 -39.50
N LEU A 639 48.90 11.71 -38.82
CA LEU A 639 48.32 11.53 -37.47
C LEU A 639 47.03 10.69 -37.54
N GLY A 640 46.76 9.93 -36.48
CA GLY A 640 45.69 8.95 -36.41
C GLY A 640 44.27 9.55 -36.40
N PRO A 641 43.24 8.69 -36.26
CA PRO A 641 41.83 9.10 -36.32
C PRO A 641 41.43 10.04 -35.17
N LEU A 642 42.20 10.07 -34.07
CA LEU A 642 41.96 10.95 -32.93
C LEU A 642 41.98 12.45 -33.29
N PHE A 643 42.62 12.82 -34.40
CA PHE A 643 42.76 14.20 -34.87
C PHE A 643 41.76 14.58 -35.99
N GLY A 644 40.74 13.76 -36.25
CA GLY A 644 39.79 13.97 -37.35
C GLY A 644 39.21 15.38 -37.43
N ALA A 645 38.69 15.91 -36.32
CA ALA A 645 38.14 17.27 -36.27
C ALA A 645 39.21 18.37 -36.51
N ALA A 646 40.43 18.16 -36.00
CA ALA A 646 41.54 19.10 -36.21
C ALA A 646 42.02 19.09 -37.68
N LYS A 647 41.94 17.96 -38.39
CA LYS A 647 42.29 17.86 -39.82
C LYS A 647 41.34 18.69 -40.70
N GLU A 648 40.09 18.80 -40.31
CA GLU A 648 39.07 19.60 -41.01
C GLU A 648 39.19 21.10 -40.69
N ASN A 649 39.88 21.48 -39.62
CA ASN A 649 40.05 22.87 -39.22
C ASN A 649 41.25 23.53 -39.95
N PRO A 650 41.03 24.52 -40.82
CA PRO A 650 42.13 25.22 -41.52
C PRO A 650 43.01 26.05 -40.57
N GLY A 651 42.52 26.38 -39.37
CA GLY A 651 43.28 27.11 -38.34
C GLY A 651 44.20 26.23 -37.49
N ALA A 652 44.14 24.91 -37.64
CA ALA A 652 45.02 23.98 -36.94
C ALA A 652 46.42 23.96 -37.58
N SER A 653 47.49 24.06 -36.79
CA SER A 653 48.86 23.95 -37.30
C SER A 653 49.81 23.28 -36.33
N LEU A 654 50.77 22.52 -36.87
CA LEU A 654 51.88 21.94 -36.12
C LEU A 654 53.18 22.63 -36.54
N ARG A 655 53.87 23.25 -35.61
CA ARG A 655 55.13 23.96 -35.86
C ARG A 655 56.20 23.57 -34.85
N LEU A 656 57.44 23.63 -35.31
CA LEU A 656 58.62 23.48 -34.49
C LEU A 656 59.26 24.85 -34.33
N GLU A 657 59.59 25.20 -33.09
CA GLU A 657 60.34 26.39 -32.77
C GLU A 657 61.67 25.98 -32.16
N LEU A 658 62.77 26.38 -32.80
CA LEU A 658 64.11 26.10 -32.29
C LEU A 658 64.42 26.97 -31.09
N ASP A 659 65.06 26.37 -30.08
CA ASP A 659 65.60 27.11 -28.95
C ASP A 659 66.58 28.19 -29.44
N GLU A 660 66.51 29.38 -28.86
CA GLU A 660 67.33 30.53 -29.27
C GLU A 660 68.83 30.31 -29.01
N SER A 661 69.19 29.45 -28.06
CA SER A 661 70.60 29.14 -27.75
C SER A 661 71.30 28.29 -28.80
N ASP A 662 70.55 27.45 -29.53
CA ASP A 662 71.10 26.35 -30.35
C ASP A 662 70.71 26.47 -31.84
N ARG A 663 70.38 27.69 -32.31
CA ARG A 663 69.99 27.95 -33.72
C ARG A 663 71.12 27.78 -34.73
N THR A 664 72.34 27.50 -34.28
CA THR A 664 73.50 27.39 -35.15
C THR A 664 74.39 26.22 -34.76
N VAL A 665 74.86 25.46 -35.75
CA VAL A 665 75.70 24.27 -35.56
C VAL A 665 77.07 24.46 -36.23
N ALA A 666 78.12 23.88 -35.63
CA ALA A 666 79.47 23.88 -36.19
C ALA A 666 79.72 22.65 -37.09
N LEU A 667 80.15 22.88 -38.32
CA LEU A 667 80.46 21.80 -39.27
C LEU A 667 81.96 21.58 -39.40
N THR A 668 82.39 20.31 -39.28
CA THR A 668 83.80 19.91 -39.45
C THR A 668 84.00 19.22 -40.79
N ARG A 669 85.02 19.62 -41.56
CA ARG A 669 85.37 18.96 -42.82
C ARG A 669 85.98 17.58 -42.54
N ALA A 670 85.62 16.57 -43.35
CA ALA A 670 86.25 15.27 -43.28
C ALA A 670 87.75 15.38 -43.65
N PRO A 671 88.66 14.66 -42.96
CA PRO A 671 90.07 14.65 -43.31
C PRO A 671 90.27 14.04 -44.72
N GLU A 672 90.99 14.72 -45.60
CA GLU A 672 91.39 14.18 -46.90
C GLU A 672 92.33 12.98 -46.69
N GLU A 673 91.92 11.77 -47.08
CA GLU A 673 92.81 10.61 -47.12
C GLU A 673 93.96 10.87 -48.10
N LYS A 674 95.16 11.11 -47.58
CA LYS A 674 96.39 11.14 -48.38
C LYS A 674 96.74 9.71 -48.78
N GLY A 675 96.69 9.43 -50.08
CA GLY A 675 97.07 8.16 -50.68
C GLY A 675 98.51 7.72 -50.30
N GLN A 676 98.64 6.43 -49.98
CA GLN A 676 99.90 5.70 -49.94
C GLN A 676 100.26 5.30 -51.39
N ASP A 677 101.30 5.93 -51.94
CA ASP A 677 102.10 5.37 -53.04
C ASP A 677 103.50 5.07 -52.46
N GLU A 678 103.78 3.80 -52.20
CA GLU A 678 105.08 3.14 -52.42
C GLU A 678 104.86 1.65 -52.71
#